data_AF-A0A5J4W572-F1
#
_entry.id   AF-A0A5J4W572-F1
#
_cell.length_a   1.000
_cell.length_b   1.000
_cell.length_c   1.000
_cell.angle_alpha   90.00
_cell.angle_beta   90.00
_cell.angle_gamma   90.00
#
_symmetry.space_group_name_H-M   'P 1'
#
loop_
_entity.id
_entity.type
_entity.pdbx_description
1 polymer ?
#
loop_
_entity_poly.entity_id
_entity_poly.type
_entity_poly.pdbx_seq_one_letter_code
_entity_poly.pdbx_strand_id
1 'polypeptide(L)'
;MALSRIEMNAIKDVNDAWNKYLKPTIEDVKSRIEGNASSTTKFSVNHFMRFTGIVQHLCQTLASTGDVSAKALKVFEDNCTKDINGLLKSLKDGPYLSELARRWEKYKIFVKIACALFQYLDVHHFNFEQPTGSNKEKRIRNLQKRAYDVFREQVFIKQKQDIQRLTLHFIDRERAGEAVDNAMLKNVVDLYVLLDPTLVFYNSLEMEFLQRARYYYQQLAKKSIDQDTAPEYMIKCETAFGLESQRVGNYMNVLTQKKIREVLDDELLRKYARRLINMKESGFLALVEQDKIEDLARMYRLMTHLDNALGIDLMATDFKTHIQSVGENLMLTQDVLPEKTSGKKGGIRGFNDDDDDDEERAITAKKKKKKKKGEMIVDAEEGGDQERVVTAKKKKKKKGLMLRDDEDDGDGITAPVNEDGEVGADLRGGGQQTEQEALSQVSTFVDQVLTLYRRYNRMYVESFQNFTKFNAAIKDAFTEFLNRTPEEGKRVFAELLAVYVDELMKSKAATALDEQISTRFDEIVGVLGYIHNKDIFSNRNDYLLSRRILDQGSETMIQEEAEKAFIVKLKQSMGDVFTSKQEGMFRDHAQQIELQTRFRDHLMNKNVDLGLELQVQVLTMSNWPKFTSDKVTVPDNLLQALKAFEQFYNESKPGQMLEWVHSCGSMGVDVKTVARLLIVSPCAPPANF
;
A
#
# COMPACT_ATOMS: atom_id res chain seq x y z
N MET A 1 5.35 -52.42 -50.36
CA MET A 1 5.94 -52.69 -51.68
C MET A 1 5.83 -51.43 -52.53
N ALA A 2 6.96 -50.92 -53.03
CA ALA A 2 6.98 -49.93 -54.11
C ALA A 2 6.29 -50.50 -55.36
N LEU A 3 5.79 -49.64 -56.26
CA LEU A 3 5.14 -50.10 -57.49
C LEU A 3 6.05 -51.06 -58.25
N SER A 4 5.46 -52.11 -58.82
CA SER A 4 6.19 -52.99 -59.72
C SER A 4 6.57 -52.23 -61.00
N ARG A 5 7.69 -52.59 -61.63
CA ARG A 5 8.09 -52.03 -62.94
C ARG A 5 7.01 -52.21 -64.02
N ILE A 6 6.15 -53.21 -63.87
CA ILE A 6 5.02 -53.50 -64.77
C ILE A 6 3.92 -52.43 -64.63
N GLU A 7 3.58 -52.05 -63.39
CA GLU A 7 2.60 -51.00 -63.11
C GLU A 7 3.10 -49.61 -63.53
N MET A 8 4.40 -49.33 -63.40
CA MET A 8 5.01 -48.08 -63.90
C MET A 8 4.93 -47.98 -65.43
N ASN A 9 5.29 -49.05 -66.15
CA ASN A 9 5.25 -49.08 -67.61
C ASN A 9 3.81 -49.10 -68.20
N ALA A 10 2.80 -49.40 -67.38
CA ALA A 10 1.39 -49.35 -67.79
C ALA A 10 0.80 -47.93 -67.80
N ILE A 11 1.50 -46.96 -67.19
CA ILE A 11 1.07 -45.56 -67.13
C ILE A 11 1.49 -44.85 -68.42
N LYS A 12 0.53 -44.60 -69.31
CA LYS A 12 0.79 -43.99 -70.63
C LYS A 12 0.71 -42.46 -70.63
N ASP A 13 -0.08 -41.88 -69.73
CA ASP A 13 -0.43 -40.45 -69.69
C ASP A 13 -0.76 -40.01 -68.24
N VAL A 14 -0.52 -38.73 -67.94
CA VAL A 14 -0.86 -38.06 -66.68
C VAL A 14 -2.35 -38.20 -66.32
N ASN A 15 -3.29 -38.17 -67.27
CA ASN A 15 -4.72 -38.38 -67.02
C ASN A 15 -5.05 -39.83 -66.66
N ASP A 16 -4.40 -40.81 -67.29
CA ASP A 16 -4.59 -42.24 -66.96
C ASP A 16 -4.09 -42.54 -65.55
N ALA A 17 -2.91 -42.02 -65.17
CA ALA A 17 -2.40 -42.11 -63.81
C ALA A 17 -3.29 -41.40 -62.79
N TRP A 18 -3.81 -40.23 -63.17
CA TRP A 18 -4.67 -39.42 -62.33
C TRP A 18 -5.98 -40.12 -61.99
N ASN A 19 -6.65 -40.67 -63.00
CA ASN A 19 -7.96 -41.29 -62.82
C ASN A 19 -7.89 -42.66 -62.15
N LYS A 20 -6.86 -43.46 -62.45
CA LYS A 20 -6.73 -44.82 -61.90
C LYS A 20 -6.15 -44.86 -60.49
N TYR A 21 -5.21 -43.97 -60.15
CA TYR A 21 -4.42 -44.11 -58.93
C TYR A 21 -4.44 -42.88 -58.03
N LEU A 22 -4.29 -41.67 -58.57
CA LEU A 22 -4.13 -40.47 -57.75
C LEU A 22 -5.47 -39.94 -57.20
N LYS A 23 -6.48 -39.78 -58.05
CA LYS A 23 -7.81 -39.26 -57.65
C LYS A 23 -8.51 -40.13 -56.59
N PRO A 24 -8.58 -41.47 -56.72
CA PRO A 24 -9.21 -42.32 -55.70
C PRO A 24 -8.51 -42.24 -54.34
N THR A 25 -7.17 -42.12 -54.34
CA THR A 25 -6.40 -41.98 -53.09
C THR A 25 -6.69 -40.65 -52.40
N ILE A 26 -6.85 -39.56 -53.16
CA ILE A 26 -7.21 -38.25 -52.61
C ILE A 26 -8.66 -38.25 -52.07
N GLU A 27 -9.59 -38.90 -52.75
CA GLU A 27 -10.99 -39.04 -52.30
C GLU A 27 -11.10 -39.91 -51.04
N ASP A 28 -10.30 -40.98 -50.90
CA ASP A 28 -10.19 -41.76 -49.66
C ASP A 28 -9.66 -40.91 -48.49
N VAL A 29 -8.62 -40.10 -48.74
CA VAL A 29 -8.09 -39.16 -47.74
C VAL A 29 -9.15 -38.14 -47.32
N LYS A 30 -9.90 -37.56 -48.26
CA LYS A 30 -11.00 -36.64 -47.94
C LYS A 30 -12.08 -37.32 -47.09
N SER A 31 -12.54 -38.51 -47.50
CA SER A 31 -13.59 -39.26 -46.80
C SER A 31 -13.19 -39.62 -45.35
N ARG A 32 -11.92 -39.94 -45.12
CA ARG A 32 -11.36 -40.18 -43.78
C ARG A 32 -11.30 -38.93 -42.92
N ILE A 33 -10.92 -37.77 -43.49
CA ILE A 33 -10.93 -36.48 -42.77
C ILE A 33 -12.36 -36.04 -42.43
N GLU A 34 -13.32 -36.38 -43.28
CA GLU A 34 -14.73 -36.08 -43.01
C GLU A 34 -15.34 -36.97 -41.93
N GLY A 35 -14.79 -38.17 -41.71
CA GLY A 35 -15.26 -39.15 -40.74
C GLY A 35 -16.17 -40.23 -41.33
N ASN A 36 -16.31 -40.28 -42.66
CA ASN A 36 -17.27 -41.13 -43.38
C ASN A 36 -16.63 -42.41 -43.96
N ALA A 37 -15.45 -42.80 -43.52
CA ALA A 37 -14.73 -43.92 -44.11
C ALA A 37 -15.37 -45.28 -43.72
N SER A 38 -15.86 -46.02 -44.71
CA SER A 38 -16.44 -47.37 -44.56
C SER A 38 -15.42 -48.46 -44.13
N SER A 39 -14.16 -48.10 -43.86
CA SER A 39 -13.06 -49.04 -43.63
C SER A 39 -12.28 -48.69 -42.36
N THR A 40 -12.28 -49.63 -41.40
CA THR A 40 -11.56 -49.57 -40.11
C THR A 40 -10.04 -49.67 -40.25
N THR A 41 -9.51 -49.85 -41.48
CA THR A 41 -8.07 -50.01 -41.70
C THR A 41 -7.34 -48.67 -41.84
N LYS A 42 -6.29 -48.46 -41.04
CA LYS A 42 -5.45 -47.24 -41.05
C LYS A 42 -4.86 -46.99 -42.44
N PHE A 43 -4.74 -45.72 -42.86
CA PHE A 43 -4.07 -45.35 -44.13
C PHE A 43 -2.63 -45.87 -44.10
N SER A 44 -2.35 -46.91 -44.89
CA SER A 44 -1.07 -47.61 -44.83
C SER A 44 0.04 -46.77 -45.47
N VAL A 45 1.25 -46.83 -44.88
CA VAL A 45 2.50 -46.31 -45.47
C VAL A 45 2.68 -46.82 -46.90
N ASN A 46 2.16 -48.00 -47.23
CA ASN A 46 2.19 -48.54 -48.59
C ASN A 46 1.36 -47.71 -49.60
N HIS A 47 0.21 -47.17 -49.20
CA HIS A 47 -0.58 -46.30 -50.08
C HIS A 47 0.13 -44.96 -50.31
N PHE A 48 0.77 -44.43 -49.27
CA PHE A 48 1.58 -43.22 -49.34
C PHE A 48 2.79 -43.39 -50.27
N MET A 49 3.59 -44.45 -50.07
CA MET A 49 4.78 -44.75 -50.88
C MET A 49 4.43 -45.05 -52.34
N ARG A 50 3.26 -45.65 -52.59
CA ARG A 50 2.75 -45.84 -53.96
C ARG A 50 2.39 -44.50 -54.61
N PHE A 51 1.66 -43.65 -53.90
CA PHE A 51 1.28 -42.33 -54.42
C PHE A 51 2.51 -41.48 -54.77
N THR A 52 3.46 -41.35 -53.84
CA THR A 52 4.68 -40.56 -54.05
C THR A 52 5.56 -41.16 -55.14
N GLY A 53 5.66 -42.49 -55.25
CA GLY A 53 6.37 -43.18 -56.32
C GLY A 53 5.77 -42.95 -57.71
N ILE A 54 4.43 -42.91 -57.83
CA ILE A 54 3.75 -42.57 -59.10
C ILE A 54 4.05 -41.11 -59.47
N VAL A 55 3.92 -40.18 -58.53
CA VAL A 55 4.20 -38.75 -58.78
C VAL A 55 5.65 -38.56 -59.21
N GLN A 56 6.60 -39.22 -58.56
CA GLN A 56 8.01 -39.18 -58.95
C GLN A 56 8.23 -39.73 -60.37
N HIS A 57 7.63 -40.87 -60.72
CA HIS A 57 7.73 -41.45 -62.05
C HIS A 57 7.14 -40.54 -63.13
N LEU A 58 5.97 -39.94 -62.89
CA LEU A 58 5.34 -38.99 -63.82
C LEU A 58 6.23 -37.75 -64.06
N CYS A 59 6.88 -37.23 -63.03
CA CYS A 59 7.73 -36.06 -63.16
C CYS A 59 9.12 -36.38 -63.76
N GLN A 60 9.72 -37.54 -63.44
CA GLN A 60 11.06 -37.92 -63.91
C GLN A 60 11.04 -38.55 -65.30
N THR A 61 10.04 -39.37 -65.62
CA THR A 61 10.01 -40.18 -66.84
C THR A 61 9.22 -39.53 -67.97
N LEU A 62 8.17 -38.74 -67.67
CA LEU A 62 7.32 -38.12 -68.69
C LEU A 62 7.53 -36.61 -68.84
N ALA A 63 8.40 -36.00 -68.03
CA ALA A 63 8.68 -34.55 -68.00
C ALA A 63 7.44 -33.64 -67.87
N SER A 64 6.29 -34.18 -67.44
CA SER A 64 5.01 -33.45 -67.34
C SER A 64 4.81 -32.75 -65.99
N THR A 65 5.88 -32.16 -65.45
CA THR A 65 5.85 -31.54 -64.10
C THR A 65 4.82 -30.42 -64.00
N GLY A 66 4.62 -29.65 -65.09
CA GLY A 66 3.61 -28.59 -65.18
C GLY A 66 2.17 -29.14 -65.06
N ASP A 67 1.83 -30.19 -65.80
CA ASP A 67 0.46 -30.75 -65.83
C ASP A 67 0.08 -31.42 -64.50
N VAL A 68 1.04 -32.10 -63.86
CA VAL A 68 0.83 -32.71 -62.53
C VAL A 68 0.66 -31.60 -61.48
N SER A 69 1.42 -30.50 -61.57
CA SER A 69 1.28 -29.36 -60.66
C SER A 69 -0.07 -28.64 -60.81
N ALA A 70 -0.57 -28.48 -62.05
CA ALA A 70 -1.88 -27.90 -62.33
C ALA A 70 -3.01 -28.78 -61.79
N LYS A 71 -2.90 -30.11 -61.94
CA LYS A 71 -3.85 -31.06 -61.35
C LYS A 71 -3.81 -31.05 -59.83
N ALA A 72 -2.63 -30.93 -59.21
CA ALA A 72 -2.51 -30.80 -57.76
C ALA A 72 -3.18 -29.52 -57.25
N LEU A 73 -3.02 -28.38 -57.93
CA LEU A 73 -3.73 -27.14 -57.58
C LEU A 73 -5.26 -27.27 -57.77
N LYS A 74 -5.70 -27.93 -58.85
CA LYS A 74 -7.10 -28.20 -59.11
C LYS A 74 -7.78 -29.03 -58.02
N VAL A 75 -7.06 -29.92 -57.33
CA VAL A 75 -7.58 -30.66 -56.17
C VAL A 75 -7.97 -29.72 -55.03
N PHE A 76 -7.15 -28.70 -54.76
CA PHE A 76 -7.44 -27.70 -53.75
C PHE A 76 -8.62 -26.80 -54.18
N GLU A 77 -8.66 -26.40 -55.45
CA GLU A 77 -9.78 -25.62 -56.01
C GLU A 77 -11.11 -26.39 -55.98
N ASP A 78 -11.12 -27.66 -56.39
CA ASP A 78 -12.30 -28.53 -56.36
C ASP A 78 -12.80 -28.73 -54.91
N ASN A 79 -11.88 -28.91 -53.95
CA ASN A 79 -12.23 -29.01 -52.53
C ASN A 79 -12.90 -27.72 -52.02
N CYS A 80 -12.28 -26.56 -52.29
CA CYS A 80 -12.82 -25.27 -51.88
C CYS A 80 -14.18 -24.94 -52.53
N THR A 81 -14.37 -25.28 -53.80
CA THR A 81 -15.59 -24.95 -54.55
C THR A 81 -16.75 -25.92 -54.32
N LYS A 82 -16.49 -27.22 -54.27
CA LYS A 82 -17.53 -28.25 -54.13
C LYS A 82 -17.81 -28.59 -52.66
N ASP A 83 -16.76 -28.86 -51.89
CA ASP A 83 -16.90 -29.42 -50.55
C ASP A 83 -17.10 -28.33 -49.49
N ILE A 84 -16.44 -27.18 -49.65
CA ILE A 84 -16.53 -26.05 -48.70
C ILE A 84 -17.65 -25.09 -49.10
N ASN A 85 -17.55 -24.44 -50.26
CA ASN A 85 -18.55 -23.47 -50.71
C ASN A 85 -19.94 -24.08 -50.96
N GLY A 86 -20.02 -25.35 -51.38
CA GLY A 86 -21.30 -26.03 -51.61
C GLY A 86 -22.15 -26.10 -50.34
N LEU A 87 -21.52 -26.40 -49.20
CA LEU A 87 -22.19 -26.52 -47.90
C LEU A 87 -22.42 -25.17 -47.23
N LEU A 88 -21.44 -24.26 -47.34
CA LEU A 88 -21.56 -22.91 -46.78
C LEU A 88 -22.70 -22.10 -47.38
N LYS A 89 -23.07 -22.34 -48.65
CA LYS A 89 -24.22 -21.65 -49.30
C LYS A 89 -25.57 -21.93 -48.63
N SER A 90 -25.71 -23.06 -47.95
CA SER A 90 -26.98 -23.46 -47.31
C SER A 90 -27.14 -22.93 -45.88
N LEU A 91 -26.07 -22.45 -45.26
CA LEU A 91 -26.03 -22.05 -43.86
C LEU A 91 -26.03 -20.52 -43.73
N LYS A 92 -26.64 -20.03 -42.65
CA LYS A 92 -26.65 -18.60 -42.28
C LYS A 92 -26.16 -18.41 -40.85
N ASP A 93 -25.67 -17.20 -40.55
CA ASP A 93 -25.33 -16.71 -39.22
C ASP A 93 -24.40 -17.60 -38.38
N GLY A 94 -24.85 -18.05 -37.20
CA GLY A 94 -24.05 -18.85 -36.27
C GLY A 94 -23.59 -20.20 -36.83
N PRO A 95 -24.52 -21.04 -37.32
CA PRO A 95 -24.16 -22.29 -37.98
C PRO A 95 -23.17 -22.14 -39.14
N TYR A 96 -23.24 -21.02 -39.87
CA TYR A 96 -22.30 -20.70 -40.93
C TYR A 96 -20.87 -20.54 -40.38
N LEU A 97 -20.68 -19.79 -39.30
CA LEU A 97 -19.35 -19.53 -38.74
C LEU A 97 -18.74 -20.79 -38.09
N SER A 98 -19.56 -21.58 -37.39
CA SER A 98 -19.13 -22.85 -36.80
C SER A 98 -18.71 -23.85 -37.88
N GLU A 99 -19.49 -23.96 -38.96
CA GLU A 99 -19.15 -24.84 -40.07
C GLU A 99 -17.90 -24.34 -40.82
N LEU A 100 -17.75 -23.03 -41.01
CA LEU A 100 -16.54 -22.45 -41.61
C LEU A 100 -15.29 -22.76 -40.78
N ALA A 101 -15.35 -22.56 -39.46
CA ALA A 101 -14.25 -22.89 -38.55
C ALA A 101 -13.89 -24.38 -38.61
N ARG A 102 -14.90 -25.26 -38.57
CA ARG A 102 -14.73 -26.71 -38.66
C ARG A 102 -14.13 -27.14 -40.00
N ARG A 103 -14.56 -26.51 -41.10
CA ARG A 103 -14.04 -26.78 -42.45
C ARG A 103 -12.61 -26.28 -42.62
N TRP A 104 -12.28 -25.13 -42.03
CA TRP A 104 -10.91 -24.62 -42.02
C TRP A 104 -9.96 -25.57 -41.28
N GLU A 105 -10.34 -26.09 -40.12
CA GLU A 105 -9.58 -27.12 -39.40
C GLU A 105 -9.34 -28.36 -40.27
N LYS A 106 -10.41 -28.92 -40.85
CA LYS A 106 -10.30 -30.08 -41.75
C LYS A 106 -9.44 -29.77 -42.98
N TYR A 107 -9.52 -28.55 -43.52
CA TYR A 107 -8.72 -28.12 -44.65
C TYR A 107 -7.23 -28.02 -44.30
N LYS A 108 -6.86 -27.52 -43.11
CA LYS A 108 -5.46 -27.50 -42.64
C LYS A 108 -4.87 -28.92 -42.60
N ILE A 109 -5.64 -29.90 -42.09
CA ILE A 109 -5.23 -31.31 -42.06
C ILE A 109 -5.10 -31.85 -43.48
N PHE A 110 -6.08 -31.58 -44.35
CA PHE A 110 -6.05 -31.99 -45.76
C PHE A 110 -4.83 -31.43 -46.49
N VAL A 111 -4.52 -30.14 -46.32
CA VAL A 111 -3.35 -29.51 -46.94
C VAL A 111 -2.06 -30.15 -46.47
N LYS A 112 -1.90 -30.42 -45.17
CA LYS A 112 -0.70 -31.12 -44.64
C LYS A 112 -0.52 -32.49 -45.28
N ILE A 113 -1.59 -33.29 -45.38
CA ILE A 113 -1.54 -34.63 -45.98
C ILE A 113 -1.28 -34.53 -47.50
N ALA A 114 -1.95 -33.61 -48.19
CA ALA A 114 -1.77 -33.40 -49.62
C ALA A 114 -0.34 -32.92 -49.95
N CYS A 115 0.22 -32.00 -49.17
CA CYS A 115 1.61 -31.58 -49.31
C CYS A 115 2.59 -32.75 -49.10
N ALA A 116 2.33 -33.64 -48.14
CA ALA A 116 3.14 -34.84 -47.96
C ALA A 116 3.02 -35.81 -49.15
N LEU A 117 1.81 -36.01 -49.68
CA LEU A 117 1.59 -36.84 -50.88
C LEU A 117 2.28 -36.28 -52.13
N PHE A 118 2.36 -34.95 -52.24
CA PHE A 118 3.01 -34.24 -53.33
C PHE A 118 4.41 -33.72 -52.97
N GLN A 119 5.09 -34.32 -51.98
CA GLN A 119 6.40 -33.86 -51.50
C GLN A 119 7.44 -33.72 -52.63
N TYR A 120 7.39 -34.63 -53.61
CA TYR A 120 8.25 -34.55 -54.79
C TYR A 120 8.03 -33.25 -55.60
N LEU A 121 6.79 -32.82 -55.81
CA LEU A 121 6.48 -31.57 -56.51
C LEU A 121 6.85 -30.35 -55.68
N ASP A 122 6.70 -30.42 -54.35
CA ASP A 122 7.07 -29.32 -53.45
C ASP A 122 8.57 -29.03 -53.54
N VAL A 123 9.40 -30.08 -53.54
CA VAL A 123 10.87 -29.99 -53.65
C VAL A 123 11.33 -29.61 -55.05
N HIS A 124 10.75 -30.17 -56.10
CA HIS A 124 11.30 -30.07 -57.47
C HIS A 124 10.60 -29.03 -58.38
N HIS A 125 9.43 -28.50 -58.01
CA HIS A 125 8.67 -27.57 -58.86
C HIS A 125 8.19 -26.31 -58.12
N PHE A 126 7.58 -26.45 -56.94
CA PHE A 126 7.03 -25.31 -56.20
C PHE A 126 8.09 -24.50 -55.41
N ASN A 127 9.22 -25.12 -55.05
CA ASN A 127 10.37 -24.41 -54.49
C ASN A 127 11.17 -23.57 -55.51
N PHE A 128 10.71 -23.46 -56.77
CA PHE A 128 11.31 -22.60 -57.78
C PHE A 128 10.45 -21.35 -58.03
N GLU A 129 11.12 -20.22 -58.24
CA GLU A 129 10.53 -18.91 -58.52
C GLU A 129 9.53 -18.95 -59.67
N GLN A 130 8.24 -18.70 -59.40
CA GLN A 130 7.25 -18.46 -60.46
C GLN A 130 6.70 -17.03 -60.39
N PRO A 131 6.56 -16.35 -61.55
CA PRO A 131 5.98 -15.01 -61.60
C PRO A 131 4.47 -15.08 -61.45
N THR A 132 3.87 -14.26 -60.57
CA THR A 132 2.41 -14.09 -60.54
C THR A 132 2.01 -12.65 -60.29
N GLY A 133 1.01 -12.18 -61.05
CA GLY A 133 0.45 -10.83 -60.98
C GLY A 133 1.09 -9.84 -61.97
N SER A 134 0.36 -8.78 -62.31
CA SER A 134 0.73 -7.72 -63.26
C SER A 134 2.12 -7.10 -63.05
N ASN A 135 2.71 -7.25 -61.85
CA ASN A 135 4.02 -6.70 -61.48
C ASN A 135 5.22 -7.68 -61.55
N LYS A 136 5.08 -8.92 -62.05
CA LYS A 136 6.22 -9.85 -62.29
C LYS A 136 7.21 -10.01 -61.10
N GLU A 137 6.78 -9.88 -59.85
CA GLU A 137 7.66 -10.22 -58.71
C GLU A 137 7.73 -11.75 -58.53
N LYS A 138 8.94 -12.28 -58.60
CA LYS A 138 9.24 -13.69 -58.37
C LYS A 138 9.18 -13.99 -56.88
N ARG A 139 8.26 -14.86 -56.44
CA ARG A 139 8.22 -15.34 -55.05
C ARG A 139 8.22 -16.85 -55.02
N ILE A 140 9.12 -17.43 -54.22
CA ILE A 140 9.12 -18.85 -53.89
C ILE A 140 7.89 -19.12 -53.01
N ARG A 141 6.94 -19.93 -53.49
CA ARG A 141 5.77 -20.36 -52.70
C ARG A 141 5.73 -21.88 -52.68
N ASN A 142 5.94 -22.46 -51.49
CA ASN A 142 5.66 -23.87 -51.24
C ASN A 142 4.18 -24.20 -51.55
N LEU A 143 3.91 -25.47 -51.83
CA LEU A 143 2.58 -25.97 -52.18
C LEU A 143 1.54 -25.62 -51.10
N GLN A 144 1.96 -25.59 -49.83
CA GLN A 144 1.12 -25.21 -48.70
C GLN A 144 0.62 -23.76 -48.79
N LYS A 145 1.49 -22.78 -49.08
CA LYS A 145 1.09 -21.38 -49.25
C LYS A 145 0.15 -21.22 -50.44
N ARG A 146 0.41 -21.92 -51.55
CA ARG A 146 -0.48 -21.92 -52.72
C ARG A 146 -1.86 -22.49 -52.39
N ALA A 147 -1.94 -23.57 -51.61
CA ALA A 147 -3.23 -24.12 -51.16
C ALA A 147 -4.01 -23.13 -50.26
N TYR A 148 -3.32 -22.34 -49.44
CA TYR A 148 -3.95 -21.26 -48.66
C TYR A 148 -4.35 -20.06 -49.53
N ASP A 149 -3.57 -19.71 -50.55
CA ASP A 149 -3.95 -18.68 -51.53
C ASP A 149 -5.25 -19.08 -52.27
N VAL A 150 -5.38 -20.35 -52.68
CA VAL A 150 -6.60 -20.87 -53.30
C VAL A 150 -7.80 -20.76 -52.36
N PHE A 151 -7.63 -21.13 -51.09
CA PHE A 151 -8.68 -20.97 -50.08
C PHE A 151 -9.07 -19.50 -49.88
N ARG A 152 -8.06 -18.61 -49.84
CA ARG A 152 -8.26 -17.16 -49.71
C ARG A 152 -9.13 -16.62 -50.86
N GLU A 153 -8.79 -16.94 -52.09
CA GLU A 153 -9.45 -16.41 -53.29
C GLU A 153 -10.83 -17.03 -53.51
N GLN A 154 -10.99 -18.32 -53.25
CA GLN A 154 -12.24 -19.03 -53.55
C GLN A 154 -13.29 -18.95 -52.45
N VAL A 155 -12.89 -18.82 -51.19
CA VAL A 155 -13.80 -18.85 -50.02
C VAL A 155 -13.77 -17.51 -49.28
N PHE A 156 -12.61 -17.11 -48.76
CA PHE A 156 -12.51 -15.99 -47.81
C PHE A 156 -12.82 -14.62 -48.41
N ILE A 157 -12.19 -14.25 -49.54
CA ILE A 157 -12.37 -12.92 -50.15
C ILE A 157 -13.83 -12.68 -50.54
N LYS A 158 -14.52 -13.71 -51.02
CA LYS A 158 -15.92 -13.59 -51.48
C LYS A 158 -16.90 -13.33 -50.33
N GLN A 159 -16.58 -13.76 -49.11
CA GLN A 159 -17.47 -13.69 -47.95
C GLN A 159 -16.85 -12.92 -46.77
N LYS A 160 -15.79 -12.14 -47.03
CA LYS A 160 -14.99 -11.46 -46.00
C LYS A 160 -15.83 -10.57 -45.09
N GLN A 161 -16.74 -9.78 -45.66
CA GLN A 161 -17.57 -8.84 -44.92
C GLN A 161 -18.54 -9.55 -43.96
N ASP A 162 -19.16 -10.64 -44.41
CA ASP A 162 -20.07 -11.44 -43.58
C ASP A 162 -19.33 -12.15 -42.45
N ILE A 163 -18.17 -12.75 -42.75
CA ILE A 163 -17.31 -13.39 -41.74
C ILE A 163 -16.89 -12.36 -40.68
N GLN A 164 -16.47 -11.16 -41.11
CA GLN A 164 -16.07 -10.09 -40.20
C GLN A 164 -17.22 -9.65 -39.31
N ARG A 165 -18.40 -9.38 -39.90
CA ARG A 165 -19.60 -8.96 -39.18
C ARG A 165 -20.04 -10.01 -38.16
N LEU A 166 -20.08 -11.29 -38.54
CA LEU A 166 -20.48 -12.39 -37.66
C LEU A 166 -19.48 -12.60 -36.53
N THR A 167 -18.18 -12.57 -36.83
CA THR A 167 -17.12 -12.70 -35.83
C THR A 167 -17.28 -11.61 -34.77
N LEU A 168 -17.40 -10.35 -35.17
CA LEU A 168 -17.58 -9.22 -34.26
C LEU A 168 -18.90 -9.30 -33.47
N HIS A 169 -19.98 -9.79 -34.09
CA HIS A 169 -21.26 -10.00 -33.40
C HIS A 169 -21.16 -11.04 -32.27
N PHE A 170 -20.44 -12.15 -32.50
CA PHE A 170 -20.20 -13.14 -31.44
C PHE A 170 -19.32 -12.58 -30.32
N ILE A 171 -18.31 -11.77 -30.66
CA ILE A 171 -17.48 -11.07 -29.68
C ILE A 171 -18.34 -10.13 -28.82
N ASP A 172 -19.25 -9.36 -29.42
CA ASP A 172 -20.12 -8.45 -28.66
C ASP A 172 -21.11 -9.19 -27.76
N ARG A 173 -21.64 -10.35 -28.18
CA ARG A 173 -22.47 -11.21 -27.33
C ARG A 173 -21.71 -11.74 -26.12
N GLU A 174 -20.47 -12.17 -26.33
CA GLU A 174 -19.61 -12.58 -25.21
C GLU A 174 -19.29 -11.38 -24.29
N ARG A 175 -19.14 -10.16 -24.82
CA ARG A 175 -18.98 -8.95 -23.98
C ARG A 175 -20.22 -8.65 -23.15
N ALA A 176 -21.40 -8.96 -23.67
CA ALA A 176 -22.66 -8.87 -22.94
C ALA A 176 -22.85 -10.01 -21.90
N GLY A 177 -21.90 -10.96 -21.81
CA GLY A 177 -21.91 -12.06 -20.83
C GLY A 177 -22.46 -13.37 -21.36
N GLU A 178 -22.73 -13.49 -22.67
CA GLU A 178 -23.21 -14.75 -23.25
C GLU A 178 -22.06 -15.75 -23.47
N ALA A 179 -22.32 -17.04 -23.28
CA ALA A 179 -21.34 -18.09 -23.56
C ALA A 179 -21.15 -18.27 -25.08
N VAL A 180 -19.89 -18.20 -25.54
CA VAL A 180 -19.53 -18.35 -26.96
C VAL A 180 -18.43 -19.40 -27.10
N ASP A 181 -18.43 -20.09 -28.25
CA ASP A 181 -17.39 -21.06 -28.60
C ASP A 181 -16.07 -20.34 -28.94
N ASN A 182 -15.17 -20.31 -27.96
CA ASN A 182 -13.83 -19.74 -28.08
C ASN A 182 -12.96 -20.46 -29.12
N ALA A 183 -13.16 -21.76 -29.32
CA ALA A 183 -12.39 -22.53 -30.32
C ALA A 183 -12.83 -22.16 -31.74
N MET A 184 -14.13 -21.95 -31.95
CA MET A 184 -14.66 -21.41 -33.20
C MET A 184 -14.05 -20.02 -33.48
N LEU A 185 -14.11 -19.08 -32.54
CA LEU A 185 -13.57 -17.74 -32.71
C LEU A 185 -12.06 -17.77 -32.99
N LYS A 186 -11.30 -18.58 -32.24
CA LYS A 186 -9.87 -18.77 -32.46
C LYS A 186 -9.56 -19.24 -33.88
N ASN A 187 -10.27 -20.25 -34.35
CA ASN A 187 -10.07 -20.79 -35.69
C ASN A 187 -10.39 -19.78 -36.79
N VAL A 188 -11.41 -18.94 -36.58
CA VAL A 188 -11.76 -17.87 -37.53
C VAL A 188 -10.73 -16.74 -37.49
N VAL A 189 -10.26 -16.31 -36.32
CA VAL A 189 -9.23 -15.27 -36.24
C VAL A 189 -7.90 -15.78 -36.81
N ASP A 190 -7.52 -17.03 -36.53
CA ASP A 190 -6.36 -17.68 -37.13
C ASP A 190 -6.45 -17.73 -38.66
N LEU A 191 -7.66 -17.81 -39.23
CA LEU A 191 -7.87 -17.73 -40.67
C LEU A 191 -7.49 -16.34 -41.22
N TYR A 192 -7.79 -15.24 -40.51
CA TYR A 192 -7.33 -13.89 -40.92
C TYR A 192 -5.80 -13.76 -40.90
N VAL A 193 -5.13 -14.40 -39.94
CA VAL A 193 -3.67 -14.33 -39.75
C VAL A 193 -2.93 -15.25 -40.73
N LEU A 194 -3.41 -16.49 -40.93
CA LEU A 194 -2.74 -17.50 -41.75
C LEU A 194 -2.88 -17.24 -43.27
N LEU A 195 -4.01 -16.67 -43.71
CA LEU A 195 -4.24 -16.37 -45.13
C LEU A 195 -3.48 -15.13 -45.63
N ASP A 196 -3.01 -14.29 -44.71
CA ASP A 196 -2.28 -13.08 -45.01
C ASP A 196 -1.15 -12.79 -44.01
N PRO A 197 0.09 -13.18 -44.35
CA PRO A 197 1.27 -12.88 -43.54
C PRO A 197 1.54 -11.38 -43.36
N THR A 198 0.97 -10.51 -44.21
CA THR A 198 1.11 -9.04 -44.08
C THR A 198 0.10 -8.44 -43.09
N LEU A 199 -0.80 -9.26 -42.54
CA LEU A 199 -1.80 -8.91 -41.53
C LEU A 199 -2.79 -7.82 -41.96
N VAL A 200 -2.90 -7.49 -43.25
CA VAL A 200 -3.82 -6.46 -43.75
C VAL A 200 -5.27 -6.86 -43.47
N PHE A 201 -5.62 -8.15 -43.65
CA PHE A 201 -6.96 -8.62 -43.30
C PHE A 201 -7.21 -8.57 -41.79
N TYR A 202 -6.23 -9.00 -40.99
CA TYR A 202 -6.34 -8.94 -39.53
C TYR A 202 -6.49 -7.51 -39.03
N ASN A 203 -5.72 -6.55 -39.56
CA ASN A 203 -5.81 -5.14 -39.20
C ASN A 203 -7.21 -4.58 -39.47
N SER A 204 -7.88 -5.00 -40.55
CA SER A 204 -9.28 -4.57 -40.80
C SER A 204 -10.27 -5.10 -39.76
N LEU A 205 -10.08 -6.34 -39.26
CA LEU A 205 -10.87 -6.91 -38.17
C LEU A 205 -10.54 -6.23 -36.83
N GLU A 206 -9.26 -6.02 -36.55
CA GLU A 206 -8.75 -5.40 -35.33
C GLU A 206 -9.26 -3.95 -35.17
N MET A 207 -9.22 -3.15 -36.23
CA MET A 207 -9.73 -1.77 -36.20
C MET A 207 -11.21 -1.72 -35.80
N GLU A 208 -12.04 -2.57 -36.40
CA GLU A 208 -13.47 -2.63 -36.09
C GLU A 208 -13.72 -3.21 -34.69
N PHE A 209 -12.92 -4.19 -34.26
CA PHE A 209 -12.96 -4.75 -32.90
C PHE A 209 -12.68 -3.67 -31.84
N LEU A 210 -11.64 -2.84 -32.04
CA LEU A 210 -11.27 -1.76 -31.14
C LEU A 210 -12.35 -0.66 -31.13
N GLN A 211 -12.95 -0.34 -32.29
CA GLN A 211 -14.02 0.64 -32.38
C GLN A 211 -15.29 0.19 -31.63
N ARG A 212 -15.69 -1.07 -31.78
CA ARG A 212 -16.84 -1.63 -31.06
C ARG A 212 -16.58 -1.74 -29.56
N ALA A 213 -15.35 -2.11 -29.16
CA ALA A 213 -14.94 -2.07 -27.76
C ALA A 213 -15.02 -0.65 -27.18
N ARG A 214 -14.51 0.35 -27.90
CA ARG A 214 -14.57 1.76 -27.50
C ARG A 214 -16.01 2.21 -27.25
N TYR A 215 -16.91 1.90 -28.18
CA TYR A 215 -18.33 2.23 -28.03
C TYR A 215 -18.97 1.54 -26.81
N TYR A 216 -18.72 0.25 -26.62
CA TYR A 216 -19.24 -0.50 -25.49
C TYR A 216 -18.78 0.08 -24.14
N TYR A 217 -17.47 0.31 -23.99
CA TYR A 217 -16.91 0.82 -22.74
C TYR A 217 -17.25 2.30 -22.49
N GLN A 218 -17.46 3.11 -23.52
CA GLN A 218 -18.04 4.45 -23.37
C GLN A 218 -19.41 4.42 -22.72
N GLN A 219 -20.29 3.55 -23.22
CA GLN A 219 -21.65 3.44 -22.70
C GLN A 219 -21.66 2.85 -21.28
N LEU A 220 -20.81 1.85 -21.03
CA LEU A 220 -20.62 1.26 -19.71
C LEU A 220 -20.14 2.31 -18.71
N ALA A 221 -19.10 3.08 -19.04
CA ALA A 221 -18.52 4.09 -18.17
C ALA A 221 -19.53 5.19 -17.85
N LYS A 222 -20.21 5.72 -18.87
CA LYS A 222 -21.22 6.77 -18.71
C LYS A 222 -22.38 6.32 -17.81
N LYS A 223 -22.86 5.09 -17.95
CA LYS A 223 -23.90 4.54 -17.09
C LYS A 223 -23.40 4.34 -15.65
N SER A 224 -22.22 3.77 -15.51
CA SER A 224 -21.68 3.33 -14.21
C SER A 224 -21.25 4.52 -13.34
N ILE A 225 -20.66 5.58 -13.93
CA ILE A 225 -20.18 6.75 -13.16
C ILE A 225 -21.32 7.58 -12.52
N ASP A 226 -22.53 7.49 -13.07
CA ASP A 226 -23.70 8.21 -12.57
C ASP A 226 -24.52 7.37 -11.58
N GLN A 227 -24.42 6.04 -11.63
CA GLN A 227 -25.23 5.11 -10.84
C GLN A 227 -24.49 4.47 -9.67
N ASP A 228 -23.20 4.17 -9.84
CA ASP A 228 -22.41 3.39 -8.89
C ASP A 228 -21.53 4.28 -8.01
N THR A 229 -21.08 3.72 -6.89
CA THR A 229 -20.02 4.32 -6.07
C THR A 229 -18.64 4.15 -6.73
N ALA A 230 -17.66 4.97 -6.33
CA ALA A 230 -16.31 4.87 -6.92
C ALA A 230 -15.69 3.46 -6.77
N PRO A 231 -15.77 2.76 -5.62
CA PRO A 231 -15.28 1.39 -5.49
C PRO A 231 -15.93 0.39 -6.46
N GLU A 232 -17.26 0.44 -6.59
CA GLU A 232 -18.01 -0.43 -7.51
C GLU A 232 -17.63 -0.16 -8.97
N TYR A 233 -17.49 1.11 -9.33
CA TYR A 233 -17.00 1.50 -10.65
C TYR A 233 -15.59 0.94 -10.91
N MET A 234 -14.68 1.06 -9.94
CA MET A 234 -13.31 0.54 -10.05
C MET A 234 -13.27 -0.98 -10.20
N ILE A 235 -14.13 -1.71 -9.49
CA ILE A 235 -14.26 -3.17 -9.65
C ILE A 235 -14.73 -3.53 -11.06
N LYS A 236 -15.70 -2.78 -11.62
CA LYS A 236 -16.13 -2.96 -13.01
C LYS A 236 -15.01 -2.67 -14.00
N CYS A 237 -14.17 -1.66 -13.74
CA CYS A 237 -12.98 -1.40 -14.54
C CYS A 237 -11.99 -2.57 -14.50
N GLU A 238 -11.58 -3.04 -13.32
CA GLU A 238 -10.67 -4.20 -13.18
C GLU A 238 -11.22 -5.44 -13.90
N THR A 239 -12.51 -5.70 -13.73
CA THR A 239 -13.20 -6.81 -14.40
C THR A 239 -13.14 -6.66 -15.93
N ALA A 240 -13.39 -5.46 -16.46
CA ALA A 240 -13.28 -5.17 -17.88
C ALA A 240 -11.86 -5.40 -18.43
N PHE A 241 -10.83 -4.94 -17.72
CA PHE A 241 -9.42 -5.20 -18.08
C PHE A 241 -9.11 -6.70 -18.11
N GLY A 242 -9.57 -7.45 -17.09
CA GLY A 242 -9.39 -8.89 -17.01
C GLY A 242 -10.07 -9.64 -18.16
N LEU A 243 -11.34 -9.31 -18.42
CA LEU A 243 -12.14 -9.94 -19.48
C LEU A 243 -11.56 -9.67 -20.88
N GLU A 244 -11.18 -8.43 -21.22
CA GLU A 244 -10.56 -8.15 -22.52
C GLU A 244 -9.19 -8.81 -22.67
N SER A 245 -8.40 -8.88 -21.59
CA SER A 245 -7.12 -9.59 -21.61
C SER A 245 -7.32 -11.09 -21.86
N GLN A 246 -8.32 -11.71 -21.23
CA GLN A 246 -8.68 -13.10 -21.47
C GLN A 246 -9.18 -13.30 -22.91
N ARG A 247 -10.00 -12.37 -23.41
CA ARG A 247 -10.52 -12.38 -24.78
C ARG A 247 -9.40 -12.39 -25.81
N VAL A 248 -8.39 -11.54 -25.62
CA VAL A 248 -7.22 -11.51 -26.50
C VAL A 248 -6.43 -12.80 -26.38
N GLY A 249 -6.18 -13.30 -25.17
CA GLY A 249 -5.45 -14.55 -24.94
C GLY A 249 -6.14 -15.79 -25.52
N ASN A 250 -7.47 -15.83 -25.52
CA ASN A 250 -8.24 -16.95 -26.05
C ASN A 250 -8.12 -17.04 -27.57
N TYR A 251 -8.37 -15.94 -28.28
CA TYR A 251 -8.57 -15.99 -29.73
C TYR A 251 -8.06 -14.80 -30.56
N MET A 252 -7.63 -13.67 -30.00
CA MET A 252 -7.09 -12.56 -30.81
C MET A 252 -5.57 -12.67 -30.98
N ASN A 253 -4.99 -11.83 -31.85
CA ASN A 253 -3.54 -11.69 -31.95
C ASN A 253 -2.99 -10.96 -30.73
N VAL A 254 -1.85 -11.42 -30.21
CA VAL A 254 -1.13 -10.82 -29.07
C VAL A 254 -0.84 -9.34 -29.27
N LEU A 255 -0.62 -8.89 -30.53
CA LEU A 255 -0.38 -7.48 -30.85
C LEU A 255 -1.56 -6.56 -30.50
N THR A 256 -2.78 -7.11 -30.43
CA THR A 256 -3.99 -6.35 -30.07
C THR A 256 -4.05 -6.04 -28.58
N GLN A 257 -3.33 -6.78 -27.73
CA GLN A 257 -3.36 -6.62 -26.27
C GLN A 257 -3.03 -5.20 -25.83
N LYS A 258 -1.98 -4.59 -26.41
CA LYS A 258 -1.57 -3.23 -26.07
C LYS A 258 -2.63 -2.21 -26.49
N LYS A 259 -3.19 -2.37 -27.71
CA LYS A 259 -4.15 -1.45 -28.29
C LYS A 259 -5.50 -1.46 -27.56
N ILE A 260 -6.00 -2.63 -27.17
CA ILE A 260 -7.25 -2.72 -26.40
C ILE A 260 -7.07 -2.15 -24.99
N ARG A 261 -5.90 -2.36 -24.36
CA ARG A 261 -5.59 -1.74 -23.07
C ARG A 261 -5.60 -0.21 -23.16
N GLU A 262 -4.98 0.37 -24.20
CA GLU A 262 -5.02 1.83 -24.44
C GLU A 262 -6.46 2.35 -24.59
N VAL A 263 -7.35 1.61 -25.30
CA VAL A 263 -8.77 1.98 -25.40
C VAL A 263 -9.48 1.95 -24.05
N LEU A 264 -9.21 0.94 -23.21
CA LEU A 264 -9.79 0.84 -21.87
C LEU A 264 -9.27 1.96 -20.96
N ASP A 265 -7.96 2.23 -20.98
CA ASP A 265 -7.35 3.29 -20.18
C ASP A 265 -7.95 4.67 -20.54
N ASP A 266 -8.14 4.95 -21.83
CA ASP A 266 -8.75 6.22 -22.29
C ASP A 266 -10.22 6.35 -21.89
N GLU A 267 -11.03 5.31 -22.16
CA GLU A 267 -12.48 5.40 -22.03
C GLU A 267 -12.97 5.18 -20.60
N LEU A 268 -12.36 4.27 -19.85
CA LEU A 268 -12.78 3.95 -18.48
C LEU A 268 -12.09 4.83 -17.43
N LEU A 269 -10.82 5.18 -17.64
CA LEU A 269 -10.01 5.84 -16.62
C LEU A 269 -9.72 7.31 -16.95
N ARG A 270 -9.04 7.62 -18.07
CA ARG A 270 -8.53 8.98 -18.38
C ARG A 270 -9.63 10.04 -18.37
N LYS A 271 -10.80 9.75 -18.93
CA LYS A 271 -11.95 10.68 -18.98
C LYS A 271 -12.59 10.94 -17.61
N TYR A 272 -12.53 9.97 -16.70
CA TYR A 272 -13.26 10.01 -15.43
C TYR A 272 -12.35 10.12 -14.21
N ALA A 273 -11.01 10.08 -14.36
CA ALA A 273 -10.04 10.09 -13.27
C ALA A 273 -10.27 11.22 -12.25
N ARG A 274 -10.38 12.47 -12.71
CA ARG A 274 -10.65 13.62 -11.83
C ARG A 274 -12.00 13.52 -11.13
N ARG A 275 -13.02 13.02 -11.83
CA ARG A 275 -14.37 12.86 -11.27
C ARG A 275 -14.37 11.80 -10.18
N LEU A 276 -13.70 10.66 -10.41
CA LEU A 276 -13.56 9.56 -9.44
C LEU A 276 -12.81 9.98 -8.18
N ILE A 277 -11.70 10.71 -8.32
CA ILE A 277 -10.91 11.21 -7.18
C ILE A 277 -11.75 12.18 -6.34
N ASN A 278 -12.46 13.11 -6.98
CA ASN A 278 -13.21 14.19 -6.32
C ASN A 278 -14.66 13.84 -5.94
N MET A 279 -15.08 12.58 -5.99
CA MET A 279 -16.44 12.20 -5.57
C MET A 279 -16.60 12.46 -4.06
N LYS A 280 -17.59 13.27 -3.68
CA LYS A 280 -17.73 13.76 -2.29
C LYS A 280 -17.94 12.66 -1.25
N GLU A 281 -18.66 11.59 -1.57
CA GLU A 281 -19.03 10.55 -0.60
C GLU A 281 -18.24 9.23 -0.76
N SER A 282 -17.62 9.03 -1.92
CA SER A 282 -16.93 7.76 -2.25
C SER A 282 -15.59 7.95 -2.94
N GLY A 283 -15.13 9.18 -3.12
CA GLY A 283 -13.87 9.48 -3.80
C GLY A 283 -12.65 9.18 -2.95
N PHE A 284 -11.47 9.57 -3.43
CA PHE A 284 -10.20 9.25 -2.79
C PHE A 284 -10.16 9.66 -1.32
N LEU A 285 -10.56 10.89 -1.01
CA LEU A 285 -10.58 11.42 0.37
C LEU A 285 -11.52 10.64 1.29
N ALA A 286 -12.73 10.31 0.82
CA ALA A 286 -13.69 9.54 1.60
C ALA A 286 -13.19 8.11 1.89
N LEU A 287 -12.46 7.50 0.94
CA LEU A 287 -11.84 6.19 1.14
C LEU A 287 -10.69 6.23 2.15
N VAL A 288 -9.90 7.32 2.14
CA VAL A 288 -8.87 7.59 3.16
C VAL A 288 -9.52 7.74 4.54
N GLU A 289 -10.58 8.53 4.66
CA GLU A 289 -11.30 8.77 5.92
C GLU A 289 -11.92 7.51 6.51
N GLN A 290 -12.45 6.62 5.66
CA GLN A 290 -13.09 5.36 6.07
C GLN A 290 -12.12 4.18 6.24
N ASP A 291 -10.81 4.40 6.05
CA ASP A 291 -9.77 3.36 6.17
C ASP A 291 -9.98 2.15 5.22
N LYS A 292 -10.52 2.40 4.02
CA LYS A 292 -10.79 1.35 3.03
C LYS A 292 -9.54 1.00 2.21
N ILE A 293 -8.61 0.29 2.85
CA ILE A 293 -7.29 -0.05 2.30
C ILE A 293 -7.38 -0.76 0.94
N GLU A 294 -8.23 -1.77 0.80
CA GLU A 294 -8.34 -2.53 -0.46
C GLU A 294 -8.84 -1.67 -1.63
N ASP A 295 -9.80 -0.79 -1.37
CA ASP A 295 -10.35 0.12 -2.38
C ASP A 295 -9.34 1.21 -2.77
N LEU A 296 -8.55 1.69 -1.80
CA LEU A 296 -7.42 2.59 -2.06
C LEU A 296 -6.32 1.91 -2.88
N ALA A 297 -6.00 0.65 -2.57
CA ALA A 297 -5.03 -0.14 -3.32
C ALA A 297 -5.50 -0.35 -4.77
N ARG A 298 -6.79 -0.63 -4.96
CA ARG A 298 -7.41 -0.73 -6.29
C ARG A 298 -7.35 0.59 -7.06
N MET A 299 -7.71 1.69 -6.40
CA MET A 299 -7.62 3.02 -6.98
C MET A 299 -6.19 3.33 -7.42
N TYR A 300 -5.21 3.07 -6.56
CA TYR A 300 -3.81 3.26 -6.87
C TYR A 300 -3.38 2.42 -8.09
N ARG A 301 -3.65 1.12 -8.12
CA ARG A 301 -3.31 0.23 -9.25
C ARG A 301 -3.91 0.73 -10.56
N LEU A 302 -5.19 1.09 -10.59
CA LEU A 302 -5.83 1.61 -11.81
C LEU A 302 -5.23 2.95 -12.24
N MET A 303 -4.96 3.86 -11.31
CA MET A 303 -4.39 5.16 -11.63
C MET A 303 -2.91 5.09 -12.07
N THR A 304 -2.18 4.02 -11.72
CA THR A 304 -0.82 3.80 -12.24
C THR A 304 -0.78 3.51 -13.74
N HIS A 305 -1.90 3.12 -14.35
CA HIS A 305 -1.99 2.97 -15.80
C HIS A 305 -2.02 4.32 -16.53
N LEU A 306 -2.42 5.38 -15.84
CA LEU A 306 -2.48 6.73 -16.38
C LEU A 306 -1.16 7.47 -16.20
N ASP A 307 -1.02 8.59 -16.92
CA ASP A 307 0.11 9.49 -16.72
C ASP A 307 0.14 9.98 -15.26
N ASN A 308 1.34 9.99 -14.65
CA ASN A 308 1.54 10.37 -13.25
C ASN A 308 0.85 11.70 -12.88
N ALA A 309 0.88 12.69 -13.78
CA ALA A 309 0.29 14.00 -13.57
C ALA A 309 -1.25 13.99 -13.49
N LEU A 310 -1.92 13.03 -14.14
CA LEU A 310 -3.38 12.98 -14.21
C LEU A 310 -3.99 12.08 -13.12
N GLY A 311 -3.24 11.10 -12.64
CA GLY A 311 -3.67 10.16 -11.61
C GLY A 311 -2.96 10.41 -10.27
N ILE A 312 -1.70 10.00 -10.22
CA ILE A 312 -0.95 9.87 -8.96
C ILE A 312 -0.68 11.22 -8.28
N ASP A 313 -0.37 12.26 -9.05
CA ASP A 313 0.02 13.56 -8.50
C ASP A 313 -1.16 14.29 -7.85
N LEU A 314 -2.36 14.12 -8.42
CA LEU A 314 -3.59 14.62 -7.82
C LEU A 314 -3.87 13.89 -6.50
N MET A 315 -3.82 12.55 -6.50
CA MET A 315 -4.03 11.76 -5.27
C MET A 315 -3.00 12.10 -4.19
N ALA A 316 -1.73 12.28 -4.54
CA ALA A 316 -0.68 12.64 -3.57
C ALA A 316 -0.91 14.05 -3.00
N THR A 317 -1.37 15.00 -3.82
CA THR A 317 -1.71 16.35 -3.38
C THR A 317 -2.90 16.33 -2.43
N ASP A 318 -3.99 15.65 -2.80
CA ASP A 318 -5.19 15.51 -1.96
C ASP A 318 -4.87 14.78 -0.65
N PHE A 319 -4.01 13.75 -0.70
CA PHE A 319 -3.54 13.03 0.48
C PHE A 319 -2.76 13.94 1.43
N LYS A 320 -1.83 14.75 0.90
CA LYS A 320 -1.08 15.74 1.69
C LYS A 320 -2.02 16.72 2.38
N THR A 321 -2.92 17.35 1.63
CA THR A 321 -3.87 18.33 2.16
C THR A 321 -4.81 17.73 3.21
N HIS A 322 -5.26 16.49 3.02
CA HIS A 322 -6.06 15.79 4.01
C HIS A 322 -5.29 15.53 5.31
N ILE A 323 -4.07 14.98 5.23
CA ILE A 323 -3.22 14.74 6.40
C ILE A 323 -2.96 16.05 7.15
N GLN A 324 -2.65 17.13 6.42
CA GLN A 324 -2.48 18.46 6.99
C GLN A 324 -3.74 18.88 7.75
N SER A 325 -4.90 18.93 7.10
CA SER A 325 -6.14 19.36 7.75
C SER A 325 -6.48 18.54 9.00
N VAL A 326 -6.32 17.21 8.95
CA VAL A 326 -6.56 16.34 10.11
C VAL A 326 -5.56 16.62 11.24
N GLY A 327 -4.27 16.76 10.91
CA GLY A 327 -3.22 17.11 11.88
C GLY A 327 -3.42 18.49 12.50
N GLU A 328 -3.81 19.48 11.69
CA GLU A 328 -4.08 20.84 12.12
C GLU A 328 -5.26 20.92 13.10
N ASN A 329 -6.35 20.22 12.81
CA ASN A 329 -7.51 20.12 13.70
C ASN A 329 -7.16 19.44 15.04
N LEU A 330 -6.29 18.42 14.99
CA LEU A 330 -5.79 17.74 16.18
C LEU A 330 -4.97 18.69 17.06
N MET A 331 -4.07 19.49 16.46
CA MET A 331 -3.26 20.49 17.16
C MET A 331 -4.15 21.58 17.81
N LEU A 332 -5.14 22.11 17.08
CA LEU A 332 -6.05 23.14 17.58
C LEU A 332 -6.91 22.69 18.77
N THR A 333 -7.33 21.42 18.80
CA THR A 333 -8.15 20.88 19.88
C THR A 333 -7.41 20.93 21.24
N GLN A 334 -6.09 20.84 21.23
CA GLN A 334 -5.26 20.85 22.43
C GLN A 334 -5.00 22.26 22.99
N ASP A 335 -4.98 23.30 22.14
CA ASP A 335 -4.76 24.69 22.56
C ASP A 335 -5.93 25.30 23.36
N VAL A 336 -7.11 24.68 23.29
CA VAL A 336 -8.36 25.15 23.91
C VAL A 336 -8.54 24.67 25.37
N LEU A 337 -7.73 23.71 25.84
CA LEU A 337 -7.87 23.18 27.20
C LEU A 337 -7.19 24.07 28.26
N PRO A 338 -7.89 24.48 29.34
CA PRO A 338 -7.31 25.35 30.36
C PRO A 338 -6.24 24.62 31.18
N GLU A 339 -5.11 25.30 31.41
CA GLU A 339 -4.05 24.86 32.32
C GLU A 339 -4.63 24.59 33.72
N LYS A 340 -4.63 23.34 34.18
CA LYS A 340 -4.55 23.08 35.62
C LYS A 340 -3.14 23.48 36.05
N THR A 341 -3.03 24.65 36.66
CA THR A 341 -1.82 25.14 37.29
C THR A 341 -1.43 24.22 38.45
N SER A 342 -0.57 23.23 38.20
CA SER A 342 0.28 22.67 39.26
C SER A 342 1.41 23.66 39.50
N GLY A 343 1.35 24.39 40.60
CA GLY A 343 2.27 25.47 40.92
C GLY A 343 3.73 25.02 41.03
N LYS A 344 4.58 25.61 40.20
CA LYS A 344 5.82 26.33 40.55
C LYS A 344 6.42 26.90 39.25
N LYS A 345 6.26 28.20 39.05
CA LYS A 345 6.96 28.95 37.99
C LYS A 345 8.43 29.11 38.40
N GLY A 346 9.34 28.39 37.75
CA GLY A 346 10.74 28.78 37.61
C GLY A 346 10.93 29.30 36.19
N GLY A 347 11.01 30.62 36.02
CA GLY A 347 11.14 31.26 34.71
C GLY A 347 12.55 31.13 34.16
N ILE A 348 12.67 30.68 32.92
CA ILE A 348 13.86 30.83 32.11
C ILE A 348 13.82 32.26 31.54
N ARG A 349 14.70 33.13 32.04
CA ARG A 349 15.06 34.38 31.36
C ARG A 349 16.28 34.10 30.49
N GLY A 350 16.17 34.42 29.20
CA GLY A 350 17.24 34.33 28.23
C GLY A 350 18.44 35.19 28.62
N PHE A 351 19.62 34.64 28.38
CA PHE A 351 20.89 35.36 28.32
C PHE A 351 20.97 36.06 26.97
N ASN A 352 21.17 37.38 26.99
CA ASN A 352 21.86 38.08 25.91
C ASN A 352 23.28 38.35 26.43
N ASP A 353 24.26 37.94 25.66
CA ASP A 353 25.66 38.34 25.83
C ASP A 353 25.82 39.76 25.28
N ASP A 354 26.35 40.66 26.10
CA ASP A 354 26.95 41.92 25.68
C ASP A 354 28.46 41.67 25.56
N ASP A 355 29.06 42.01 24.43
CA ASP A 355 30.45 42.46 24.34
C ASP A 355 30.51 43.65 23.36
N ASP A 356 31.35 44.61 23.75
CA ASP A 356 31.47 45.99 23.33
C ASP A 356 31.83 46.24 21.84
N ASP A 357 31.40 47.39 21.31
CA ASP A 357 32.28 48.35 20.61
C ASP A 357 31.55 49.69 20.29
N ASP A 358 32.13 50.76 20.81
CA ASP A 358 32.26 52.14 20.31
C ASP A 358 31.05 52.99 19.81
N GLU A 359 30.77 53.99 20.66
CA GLU A 359 30.85 55.44 20.38
C GLU A 359 29.83 56.13 19.43
N GLU A 360 29.27 57.23 19.99
CA GLU A 360 28.69 58.40 19.32
C GLU A 360 27.27 58.32 18.69
N ARG A 361 26.26 58.80 19.44
CA ARG A 361 25.71 60.17 19.28
C ARG A 361 24.44 60.40 20.09
N ALA A 362 24.45 61.50 20.80
CA ALA A 362 23.40 62.01 21.64
C ALA A 362 22.27 62.71 20.87
N ILE A 363 21.19 63.00 21.61
CA ILE A 363 20.40 64.24 21.65
C ILE A 363 18.88 64.08 21.40
N THR A 364 18.15 64.28 22.51
CA THR A 364 16.77 64.82 22.68
C THR A 364 15.54 63.97 22.31
N ALA A 365 14.36 64.15 22.89
CA ALA A 365 13.82 64.52 24.22
C ALA A 365 12.33 64.84 24.02
N LYS A 366 11.49 64.39 24.98
CA LYS A 366 10.18 64.94 25.40
C LYS A 366 8.91 64.67 24.56
N LYS A 367 8.04 63.87 25.21
CA LYS A 367 6.61 64.13 25.55
C LYS A 367 5.75 64.91 24.54
N LYS A 368 4.58 64.34 24.19
CA LYS A 368 3.26 64.95 24.47
C LYS A 368 2.06 64.01 24.21
N LYS A 369 1.19 63.93 25.22
CA LYS A 369 -0.22 63.50 25.17
C LYS A 369 -1.09 64.73 24.83
N LYS A 370 -2.00 64.64 23.84
CA LYS A 370 -3.44 65.04 23.90
C LYS A 370 -4.07 65.26 22.50
N LYS A 371 -5.02 64.36 22.15
CA LYS A 371 -6.46 64.60 21.94
C LYS A 371 -6.92 65.84 21.13
N LYS A 372 -7.56 65.62 19.97
CA LYS A 372 -8.96 66.02 19.64
C LYS A 372 -9.37 65.68 18.19
N LYS A 373 -10.64 65.23 18.08
CA LYS A 373 -11.71 65.52 17.07
C LYS A 373 -11.26 65.78 15.62
N GLY A 374 -11.79 65.16 14.56
CA GLY A 374 -13.13 64.60 14.33
C GLY A 374 -13.80 65.42 13.23
N GLU A 375 -14.16 64.82 12.09
CA GLU A 375 -15.11 65.38 11.12
C GLU A 375 -15.70 64.26 10.24
N MET A 376 -17.01 64.41 9.96
CA MET A 376 -17.94 63.49 9.28
C MET A 376 -18.03 63.76 7.77
N ILE A 377 -18.56 62.80 6.99
CA ILE A 377 -19.68 62.92 6.01
C ILE A 377 -20.04 61.48 5.51
N VAL A 378 -21.20 60.91 5.89
CA VAL A 378 -22.49 60.66 5.16
C VAL A 378 -22.34 59.75 3.90
N ASP A 379 -23.03 58.61 3.69
CA ASP A 379 -24.48 58.31 3.54
C ASP A 379 -24.76 56.78 3.71
N ALA A 380 -25.84 56.39 4.44
CA ALA A 380 -27.10 55.75 3.97
C ALA A 380 -27.00 54.25 3.61
N GLU A 381 -27.87 53.30 4.00
CA GLU A 381 -29.21 53.29 4.60
C GLU A 381 -29.54 51.92 5.23
N GLU A 382 -30.56 51.93 6.10
CA GLU A 382 -31.39 50.90 6.77
C GLU A 382 -31.73 49.62 5.96
N GLY A 383 -32.19 48.49 6.52
CA GLY A 383 -32.69 48.09 7.85
C GLY A 383 -32.56 46.56 8.00
N GLY A 384 -32.77 45.88 9.12
CA GLY A 384 -33.82 46.02 10.14
C GLY A 384 -34.69 44.76 10.11
N ASP A 385 -34.44 43.76 10.98
CA ASP A 385 -35.42 43.37 12.03
C ASP A 385 -34.99 42.17 12.90
N GLN A 386 -35.11 42.42 14.21
CA GLN A 386 -35.63 41.62 15.33
C GLN A 386 -35.21 40.15 15.52
N GLU A 387 -34.42 39.83 16.56
CA GLU A 387 -34.77 39.70 17.99
C GLU A 387 -35.35 38.32 18.35
N ARG A 388 -34.62 37.52 19.17
CA ARG A 388 -35.09 36.99 20.47
C ARG A 388 -34.12 35.99 21.10
N VAL A 389 -33.66 36.38 22.30
CA VAL A 389 -33.10 35.54 23.35
C VAL A 389 -34.23 34.78 24.04
N VAL A 390 -34.13 33.45 24.19
CA VAL A 390 -34.79 32.71 25.29
C VAL A 390 -33.88 31.58 25.80
N THR A 391 -33.94 31.46 27.12
CA THR A 391 -33.15 30.72 28.09
C THR A 391 -33.41 29.20 28.18
N ALA A 392 -32.41 28.55 28.76
CA ALA A 392 -32.33 27.22 29.37
C ALA A 392 -33.65 26.49 29.76
N LYS A 393 -33.65 25.15 29.60
CA LYS A 393 -33.78 24.18 30.73
C LYS A 393 -33.66 22.71 30.30
N LYS A 394 -32.83 21.97 31.05
CA LYS A 394 -32.78 20.51 31.17
C LYS A 394 -34.17 19.92 31.49
N LYS A 395 -34.51 18.79 30.85
CA LYS A 395 -35.40 17.76 31.44
C LYS A 395 -35.03 16.37 30.92
N LYS A 396 -34.52 15.53 31.83
CA LYS A 396 -34.50 14.06 31.70
C LYS A 396 -35.93 13.54 31.55
N LYS A 397 -36.15 12.58 30.65
CA LYS A 397 -37.16 11.53 30.89
C LYS A 397 -36.85 10.24 30.10
N LYS A 398 -36.79 9.16 30.87
CA LYS A 398 -36.89 7.73 30.52
C LYS A 398 -37.86 7.45 29.36
N LYS A 399 -37.48 6.47 28.54
CA LYS A 399 -38.42 5.56 27.85
C LYS A 399 -37.92 4.12 28.07
N GLY A 400 -38.81 3.27 28.58
CA GLY A 400 -38.67 1.82 28.59
C GLY A 400 -39.56 1.19 27.50
N LEU A 401 -39.78 -0.12 27.66
CA LEU A 401 -40.50 -1.12 26.81
C LEU A 401 -39.63 -1.72 25.68
N MET A 402 -39.56 -3.03 25.42
CA MET A 402 -40.41 -4.22 25.67
C MET A 402 -39.51 -5.47 25.90
N LEU A 403 -39.74 -6.36 26.87
CA LEU A 403 -40.58 -7.58 26.82
C LEU A 403 -40.31 -8.53 25.64
N ARG A 404 -39.65 -9.66 25.94
CA ARG A 404 -40.01 -11.00 25.45
C ARG A 404 -39.31 -12.07 26.31
N ASP A 405 -40.15 -12.91 26.92
CA ASP A 405 -39.83 -14.03 27.79
C ASP A 405 -39.61 -15.34 26.99
N ASP A 406 -39.22 -16.37 27.76
CA ASP A 406 -39.33 -17.83 27.59
C ASP A 406 -38.21 -18.54 26.78
N GLU A 407 -37.56 -19.63 27.21
CA GLU A 407 -37.57 -20.59 28.35
C GLU A 407 -36.30 -21.46 28.14
N ASP A 408 -35.43 -21.75 29.12
CA ASP A 408 -35.46 -22.73 30.23
C ASP A 408 -34.94 -24.16 29.89
N ASP A 409 -34.19 -24.72 30.86
CA ASP A 409 -33.71 -26.11 31.11
C ASP A 409 -32.36 -25.98 31.87
N GLY A 410 -32.27 -26.01 33.22
CA GLY A 410 -32.51 -27.13 34.16
C GLY A 410 -31.18 -27.93 34.37
N ASP A 411 -30.64 -28.27 35.55
CA ASP A 411 -31.09 -28.35 36.95
C ASP A 411 -29.88 -28.71 37.89
N GLY A 412 -30.01 -28.42 39.21
CA GLY A 412 -29.38 -29.00 40.44
C GLY A 412 -27.85 -29.19 40.56
N ILE A 413 -27.17 -28.89 41.68
CA ILE A 413 -27.44 -29.32 43.08
C ILE A 413 -26.73 -28.39 44.10
N THR A 414 -27.39 -28.24 45.26
CA THR A 414 -27.13 -27.37 46.42
C THR A 414 -26.12 -27.88 47.47
N ALA A 415 -25.69 -26.93 48.32
CA ALA A 415 -24.68 -26.90 49.39
C ALA A 415 -24.89 -27.81 50.63
N PRO A 416 -23.97 -27.72 51.62
CA PRO A 416 -24.43 -27.25 52.93
C PRO A 416 -23.59 -26.10 53.54
N VAL A 417 -24.26 -25.46 54.49
CA VAL A 417 -24.03 -24.19 55.20
C VAL A 417 -23.07 -24.34 56.39
N ASN A 418 -22.40 -23.26 56.79
CA ASN A 418 -22.28 -22.87 58.20
C ASN A 418 -22.16 -21.34 58.32
N GLU A 419 -22.94 -20.80 59.26
CA GLU A 419 -23.11 -19.41 59.68
C GLU A 419 -21.92 -18.96 60.55
N ASP A 420 -21.47 -17.72 60.35
CA ASP A 420 -21.49 -16.68 61.39
C ASP A 420 -20.93 -15.39 60.79
N GLY A 421 -21.70 -14.30 60.94
CA GLY A 421 -21.52 -13.06 60.21
C GLY A 421 -20.47 -12.13 60.79
N GLU A 422 -19.68 -11.54 59.90
CA GLU A 422 -19.22 -10.16 60.01
C GLU A 422 -19.00 -9.59 58.59
N VAL A 423 -19.53 -8.39 58.37
CA VAL A 423 -19.75 -7.78 57.05
C VAL A 423 -18.43 -7.23 56.49
N GLY A 424 -17.69 -8.08 55.78
CA GLY A 424 -16.59 -7.69 54.90
C GLY A 424 -17.08 -7.50 53.46
N ALA A 425 -17.15 -6.25 53.00
CA ALA A 425 -17.45 -5.92 51.62
C ALA A 425 -16.23 -6.22 50.72
N ASP A 426 -16.15 -7.44 50.20
CA ASP A 426 -15.19 -7.81 49.16
C ASP A 426 -15.84 -7.62 47.77
N LEU A 427 -15.51 -6.49 47.14
CA LEU A 427 -15.71 -6.20 45.73
C LEU A 427 -14.70 -7.02 44.92
N ARG A 428 -15.08 -8.21 44.42
CA ARG A 428 -14.38 -8.88 43.33
C ARG A 428 -15.34 -9.27 42.22
N GLY A 429 -15.25 -8.52 41.12
CA GLY A 429 -16.00 -8.77 39.89
C GLY A 429 -15.88 -7.59 38.93
N GLY A 430 -14.67 -7.31 38.45
CA GLY A 430 -14.41 -6.19 37.54
C GLY A 430 -12.93 -6.03 37.22
N GLY A 431 -12.24 -7.12 36.92
CA GLY A 431 -10.82 -7.12 36.57
C GLY A 431 -10.62 -7.36 35.08
N GLN A 432 -10.90 -6.34 34.26
CA GLN A 432 -10.35 -6.12 32.92
C GLN A 432 -10.81 -4.74 32.43
N GLN A 433 -10.45 -3.70 33.19
CA GLN A 433 -10.32 -2.34 32.65
C GLN A 433 -8.82 -2.11 32.49
N THR A 434 -8.42 -1.96 31.23
CA THR A 434 -7.04 -1.96 30.74
C THR A 434 -6.27 -0.75 31.29
N GLU A 435 -4.96 -0.93 31.43
CA GLU A 435 -3.92 0.03 31.84
C GLU A 435 -3.87 1.36 31.02
N GLN A 436 -4.83 1.58 30.12
CA GLN A 436 -5.03 2.78 29.31
C GLN A 436 -5.61 3.98 30.09
N GLU A 437 -6.30 3.76 31.21
CA GLU A 437 -6.97 4.84 31.95
C GLU A 437 -6.10 5.39 33.09
N ALA A 438 -4.94 5.99 32.77
CA ALA A 438 -4.29 7.02 33.61
C ALA A 438 -3.11 7.75 32.91
N LEU A 439 -3.14 7.96 31.59
CA LEU A 439 -2.15 8.82 30.93
C LEU A 439 -2.58 10.29 31.00
N SER A 440 -1.61 11.20 31.17
CA SER A 440 -1.88 12.65 31.19
C SER A 440 -2.60 13.10 29.91
N GLN A 441 -3.32 14.22 29.97
CA GLN A 441 -3.92 14.85 28.76
C GLN A 441 -2.87 15.11 27.67
N VAL A 442 -1.61 15.33 28.07
CA VAL A 442 -0.47 15.47 27.16
C VAL A 442 -0.18 14.16 26.44
N SER A 443 -0.17 13.05 27.16
CA SER A 443 0.14 11.72 26.60
C SER A 443 -0.98 11.18 25.73
N THR A 444 -2.24 11.46 26.05
CA THR A 444 -3.37 11.13 25.18
C THR A 444 -3.24 11.82 23.82
N PHE A 445 -2.83 13.09 23.82
CA PHE A 445 -2.63 13.86 22.59
C PHE A 445 -1.46 13.35 21.74
N VAL A 446 -0.31 13.07 22.36
CA VAL A 446 0.83 12.47 21.64
C VAL A 446 0.45 11.10 21.06
N ASP A 447 -0.30 10.28 21.81
CA ASP A 447 -0.78 8.98 21.31
C ASP A 447 -1.76 9.11 20.12
N GLN A 448 -2.58 10.16 20.09
CA GLN A 448 -3.42 10.47 18.92
C GLN A 448 -2.58 10.80 17.68
N VAL A 449 -1.49 11.56 17.84
CA VAL A 449 -0.54 11.85 16.74
C VAL A 449 0.18 10.59 16.28
N LEU A 450 0.65 9.74 17.20
CA LEU A 450 1.28 8.45 16.86
C LEU A 450 0.29 7.51 16.17
N THR A 451 -0.97 7.52 16.58
CA THR A 451 -2.04 6.75 15.92
C THR A 451 -2.29 7.23 14.49
N LEU A 452 -2.25 8.55 14.27
CA LEU A 452 -2.34 9.15 12.95
C LEU A 452 -1.15 8.74 12.06
N TYR A 453 0.07 8.76 12.62
CA TYR A 453 1.28 8.29 11.96
C TYR A 453 1.17 6.81 11.57
N ARG A 454 0.75 5.92 12.49
CA ARG A 454 0.53 4.50 12.21
C ARG A 454 -0.47 4.29 11.08
N ARG A 455 -1.61 4.98 11.14
CA ARG A 455 -2.68 4.88 10.14
C ARG A 455 -2.18 5.23 8.72
N TYR A 456 -1.52 6.37 8.55
CA TYR A 456 -1.06 6.79 7.22
C TYR A 456 0.14 5.98 6.71
N ASN A 457 1.04 5.51 7.58
CA ASN A 457 2.10 4.60 7.17
C ASN A 457 1.55 3.24 6.73
N ARG A 458 0.52 2.73 7.42
CA ARG A 458 -0.16 1.51 6.99
C ARG A 458 -0.75 1.67 5.58
N MET A 459 -1.46 2.76 5.32
CA MET A 459 -1.98 3.07 3.97
C MET A 459 -0.87 3.21 2.93
N TYR A 460 0.25 3.84 3.30
CA TYR A 460 1.40 3.99 2.41
C TYR A 460 2.01 2.64 1.97
N VAL A 461 2.14 1.70 2.90
CA VAL A 461 2.68 0.37 2.63
C VAL A 461 1.66 -0.53 1.91
N GLU A 462 0.45 -0.65 2.46
CA GLU A 462 -0.56 -1.61 1.98
C GLU A 462 -1.28 -1.13 0.72
N SER A 463 -1.64 0.16 0.64
CA SER A 463 -2.42 0.71 -0.49
C SER A 463 -1.54 1.23 -1.62
N PHE A 464 -0.45 1.94 -1.29
CA PHE A 464 0.35 2.70 -2.27
C PHE A 464 1.68 2.03 -2.65
N GLN A 465 1.92 0.78 -2.25
CA GLN A 465 3.08 -0.03 -2.64
C GLN A 465 4.43 0.68 -2.45
N ASN A 466 4.55 1.47 -1.38
CA ASN A 466 5.74 2.27 -1.04
C ASN A 466 6.10 3.38 -2.05
N PHE A 467 5.15 3.86 -2.84
CA PHE A 467 5.41 4.88 -3.85
C PHE A 467 5.89 6.21 -3.25
N THR A 468 7.07 6.66 -3.66
CA THR A 468 7.83 7.75 -3.00
C THR A 468 7.07 9.07 -2.88
N LYS A 469 6.17 9.40 -3.81
CA LYS A 469 5.37 10.63 -3.73
C LYS A 469 4.42 10.65 -2.54
N PHE A 470 3.83 9.52 -2.15
CA PHE A 470 2.97 9.45 -0.97
C PHE A 470 3.78 9.53 0.33
N ASN A 471 4.99 8.98 0.35
CA ASN A 471 5.92 9.17 1.49
C ASN A 471 6.30 10.64 1.65
N ALA A 472 6.65 11.32 0.54
CA ALA A 472 6.93 12.74 0.54
C ALA A 472 5.73 13.56 1.00
N ALA A 473 4.51 13.22 0.55
CA ALA A 473 3.28 13.84 1.02
C ALA A 473 3.06 13.70 2.54
N ILE A 474 3.29 12.51 3.11
CA ILE A 474 3.23 12.27 4.56
C ILE A 474 4.29 13.12 5.27
N LYS A 475 5.55 13.05 4.81
CA LYS A 475 6.66 13.78 5.41
C LYS A 475 6.39 15.29 5.44
N ASP A 476 5.99 15.85 4.31
CA ASP A 476 5.67 17.28 4.20
C ASP A 476 4.50 17.66 5.12
N ALA A 477 3.42 16.86 5.11
CA ALA A 477 2.24 17.13 5.92
C ALA A 477 2.56 17.12 7.42
N PHE A 478 3.24 16.08 7.91
CA PHE A 478 3.66 15.98 9.31
C PHE A 478 4.65 17.08 9.69
N THR A 479 5.58 17.43 8.80
CA THR A 479 6.52 18.54 9.05
C THR A 479 5.80 19.87 9.19
N GLU A 480 4.73 20.12 8.43
CA GLU A 480 3.98 21.38 8.48
C GLU A 480 3.21 21.55 9.81
N PHE A 481 2.41 20.57 10.22
CA PHE A 481 1.57 20.74 11.42
C PHE A 481 2.31 20.50 12.74
N LEU A 482 3.41 19.73 12.77
CA LEU A 482 4.18 19.47 14.00
C LEU A 482 5.13 20.60 14.39
N ASN A 483 5.54 21.44 13.42
CA ASN A 483 6.52 22.51 13.64
C ASN A 483 5.90 23.90 13.76
N ARG A 484 4.65 23.98 14.25
CA ARG A 484 3.98 25.27 14.52
C ARG A 484 4.80 26.10 15.51
N THR A 485 4.87 27.40 15.24
CA THR A 485 5.66 28.31 16.06
C THR A 485 4.99 28.58 17.42
N PRO A 486 5.73 29.01 18.45
CA PRO A 486 5.17 29.35 19.77
C PRO A 486 4.12 30.48 19.74
N GLU A 487 4.08 31.26 18.65
CA GLU A 487 3.06 32.29 18.43
C GLU A 487 1.74 31.70 17.87
N GLU A 488 1.81 30.53 17.23
CA GLU A 488 0.70 29.80 16.62
C GLU A 488 0.12 28.70 17.53
N GLY A 489 0.83 28.32 18.60
CA GLY A 489 0.40 27.30 19.57
C GLY A 489 1.12 27.44 20.91
N LYS A 490 0.42 27.20 22.03
CA LYS A 490 0.96 27.46 23.37
C LYS A 490 1.98 26.42 23.84
N ARG A 491 2.10 25.28 23.16
CA ARG A 491 2.93 24.14 23.56
C ARG A 491 3.73 23.60 22.37
N VAL A 492 5.03 23.45 22.55
CA VAL A 492 5.92 22.88 21.53
C VAL A 492 5.78 21.36 21.52
N PHE A 493 5.39 20.76 20.39
CA PHE A 493 5.19 19.30 20.29
C PHE A 493 6.42 18.48 20.71
N ALA A 494 7.63 18.98 20.42
CA ALA A 494 8.89 18.37 20.83
C ALA A 494 8.99 18.17 22.36
N GLU A 495 8.50 19.12 23.16
CA GLU A 495 8.49 18.99 24.62
C GLU A 495 7.44 17.98 25.09
N LEU A 496 6.27 17.98 24.45
CA LEU A 496 5.19 17.04 24.75
C LEU A 496 5.62 15.60 24.45
N LEU A 497 6.34 15.39 23.36
CA LEU A 497 6.91 14.11 22.99
C LEU A 497 7.92 13.62 24.03
N ALA A 498 8.77 14.50 24.57
CA ALA A 498 9.71 14.15 25.65
C ALA A 498 8.99 13.77 26.95
N VAL A 499 7.90 14.46 27.30
CA VAL A 499 7.05 14.10 28.46
C VAL A 499 6.36 12.75 28.24
N TYR A 500 5.88 12.48 27.02
CA TYR A 500 5.29 11.18 26.66
C TYR A 500 6.32 10.05 26.80
N VAL A 501 7.56 10.26 26.34
CA VAL A 501 8.65 9.30 26.53
C VAL A 501 8.89 9.05 28.02
N ASP A 502 8.93 10.08 28.86
CA ASP A 502 9.10 9.91 30.31
C ASP A 502 7.96 9.12 30.97
N GLU A 503 6.71 9.37 30.58
CA GLU A 503 5.56 8.58 31.06
C GLU A 503 5.62 7.14 30.54
N LEU A 504 6.04 6.93 29.28
CA LEU A 504 6.22 5.61 28.68
C LEU A 504 7.30 4.80 29.42
N MET A 505 8.43 5.43 29.77
CA MET A 505 9.53 4.80 30.51
C MET A 505 9.13 4.42 31.94
N LYS A 506 8.15 5.10 32.54
CA LYS A 506 7.64 4.76 33.89
C LYS A 506 6.60 3.64 33.90
N SER A 507 6.17 3.17 32.73
CA SER A 507 5.19 2.09 32.61
C SER A 507 5.76 0.72 32.99
N LYS A 508 4.89 -0.20 33.41
CA LYS A 508 5.28 -1.60 33.67
C LYS A 508 5.78 -2.31 32.41
N ALA A 509 5.18 -1.99 31.26
CA ALA A 509 5.62 -2.53 29.98
C ALA A 509 7.09 -2.17 29.69
N ALA A 510 7.57 -0.97 30.08
CA ALA A 510 8.96 -0.57 29.88
C ALA A 510 9.93 -1.39 30.72
N THR A 511 9.47 -1.90 31.86
CA THR A 511 10.26 -2.80 32.70
C THR A 511 10.42 -4.19 32.06
N ALA A 512 9.46 -4.64 31.26
CA ALA A 512 9.49 -5.96 30.62
C ALA A 512 10.14 -5.94 29.22
N LEU A 513 10.44 -4.76 28.66
CA LEU A 513 10.90 -4.56 27.28
C LEU A 513 10.04 -5.35 26.27
N ASP A 514 8.72 -5.18 26.38
CA ASP A 514 7.78 -5.87 25.50
C ASP A 514 7.95 -5.43 24.04
N GLU A 515 7.63 -6.31 23.08
CA GLU A 515 7.70 -6.03 21.64
C GLU A 515 6.92 -4.76 21.26
N GLN A 516 5.78 -4.54 21.93
CA GLN A 516 4.94 -3.36 21.76
C GLN A 516 5.71 -2.06 22.04
N ILE A 517 6.59 -2.03 23.05
CA ILE A 517 7.39 -0.84 23.37
C ILE A 517 8.46 -0.60 22.32
N SER A 518 9.09 -1.65 21.79
CA SER A 518 10.05 -1.51 20.70
C SER A 518 9.39 -0.86 19.48
N THR A 519 8.17 -1.28 19.12
CA THR A 519 7.39 -0.64 18.06
C THR A 519 7.06 0.83 18.38
N ARG A 520 6.68 1.14 19.63
CA ARG A 520 6.44 2.53 20.06
C ARG A 520 7.70 3.40 19.94
N PHE A 521 8.89 2.86 20.25
CA PHE A 521 10.14 3.58 20.04
C PHE A 521 10.38 3.92 18.57
N ASP A 522 10.13 2.97 17.66
CA ASP A 522 10.24 3.21 16.22
C ASP A 522 9.24 4.28 15.75
N GLU A 523 8.00 4.28 16.25
CA GLU A 523 7.00 5.31 15.96
C GLU A 523 7.44 6.70 16.45
N ILE A 524 7.94 6.80 17.68
CA ILE A 524 8.43 8.06 18.29
C ILE A 524 9.59 8.62 17.49
N VAL A 525 10.56 7.77 17.14
CA VAL A 525 11.73 8.16 16.34
C VAL A 525 11.31 8.59 14.93
N GLY A 526 10.35 7.88 14.32
CA GLY A 526 9.78 8.23 13.02
C GLY A 526 9.14 9.63 13.03
N VAL A 527 8.31 9.92 14.03
CA VAL A 527 7.68 11.25 14.18
C VAL A 527 8.69 12.34 14.54
N LEU A 528 9.67 12.05 15.42
CA LEU A 528 10.76 12.96 15.75
C LEU A 528 11.58 13.33 14.50
N GLY A 529 11.64 12.46 13.50
CA GLY A 529 12.23 12.72 12.19
C GLY A 529 11.59 13.89 11.43
N TYR A 530 10.33 14.22 11.70
CA TYR A 530 9.60 15.33 11.08
C TYR A 530 9.71 16.65 11.85
N ILE A 531 10.33 16.66 13.04
CA ILE A 531 10.50 17.85 13.86
C ILE A 531 11.79 18.60 13.47
N HIS A 532 11.73 19.93 13.34
CA HIS A 532 12.87 20.79 13.01
C HIS A 532 13.79 21.02 14.21
N ASN A 533 13.25 21.54 15.32
CA ASN A 533 14.01 21.90 16.52
C ASN A 533 14.14 20.70 17.48
N LYS A 534 14.94 19.71 17.06
CA LYS A 534 15.15 18.45 17.81
C LYS A 534 15.93 18.63 19.10
N ASP A 535 16.68 19.72 19.21
CA ASP A 535 17.39 20.14 20.42
C ASP A 535 16.44 20.42 21.58
N ILE A 536 15.23 20.95 21.31
CA ILE A 536 14.19 21.15 22.33
C ILE A 536 13.78 19.80 22.93
N PHE A 537 13.53 18.80 22.09
CA PHE A 537 13.24 17.43 22.55
C PHE A 537 14.42 16.86 23.33
N SER A 538 15.64 16.94 22.77
CA SER A 538 16.85 16.40 23.40
C SER A 538 17.09 17.00 24.78
N ASN A 539 17.11 18.33 24.90
CA ASN A 539 17.34 19.00 26.18
C ASN A 539 16.27 18.64 27.22
N ARG A 540 15.00 18.53 26.81
CA ARG A 540 13.92 18.15 27.71
C ARG A 540 14.01 16.69 28.12
N ASN A 541 14.32 15.80 27.18
CA ASN A 541 14.47 14.37 27.44
C ASN A 541 15.70 14.10 28.33
N ASP A 542 16.82 14.79 28.09
CA ASP A 542 18.03 14.73 28.92
C ASP A 542 17.76 15.14 30.37
N TYR A 543 16.96 16.20 30.56
CA TYR A 543 16.53 16.62 31.89
C TYR A 543 15.63 15.59 32.59
N LEU A 544 14.69 14.98 31.86
CA LEU A 544 13.80 13.97 32.44
C LEU A 544 14.56 12.67 32.76
N LEU A 545 15.47 12.25 31.87
CA LEU A 545 16.35 11.10 32.09
C LEU A 545 17.25 11.34 33.31
N SER A 546 17.86 12.53 33.43
CA SER A 546 18.70 12.83 34.60
C SER A 546 17.93 12.73 35.89
N ARG A 547 16.68 13.22 35.94
CA ARG A 547 15.81 13.05 37.11
C ARG A 547 15.53 11.58 37.42
N ARG A 548 15.20 10.76 36.41
CA ARG A 548 14.94 9.33 36.61
C ARG A 548 16.17 8.59 37.16
N ILE A 549 17.37 8.91 36.67
CA ILE A 549 18.62 8.30 37.16
C ILE A 549 18.92 8.76 38.59
N LEU A 550 18.86 10.08 38.86
CA LEU A 550 19.18 10.63 40.17
C LEU A 550 18.19 10.18 41.26
N ASP A 551 16.89 10.14 40.94
CA ASP A 551 15.84 9.73 41.88
C ASP A 551 15.97 8.25 42.31
N GLN A 552 16.70 7.41 41.55
CA GLN A 552 16.96 6.00 41.90
C GLN A 552 18.22 5.78 42.77
N GLY A 553 19.01 6.83 43.00
CA GLY A 553 20.16 6.75 43.91
C GLY A 553 21.28 5.81 43.41
N SER A 554 21.78 4.95 44.30
CA SER A 554 22.89 4.03 43.99
C SER A 554 22.46 2.63 43.54
N GLU A 555 21.18 2.44 43.25
CA GLU A 555 20.62 1.15 42.81
C GLU A 555 20.62 1.01 41.28
N THR A 556 20.62 -0.23 40.81
CA THR A 556 20.49 -0.53 39.37
C THR A 556 19.11 -0.11 38.88
N MET A 557 19.09 0.57 37.74
CA MET A 557 17.85 1.10 37.21
C MET A 557 16.98 -0.01 36.62
N ILE A 558 15.75 -0.14 37.13
CA ILE A 558 14.80 -1.18 36.67
C ILE A 558 14.51 -1.07 35.17
N GLN A 559 14.46 0.17 34.64
CA GLN A 559 14.18 0.43 33.22
C GLN A 559 15.45 0.65 32.38
N GLU A 560 16.64 0.28 32.89
CA GLU A 560 17.92 0.55 32.24
C GLU A 560 18.00 -0.04 30.83
N GLU A 561 17.48 -1.26 30.65
CA GLU A 561 17.46 -1.95 29.36
C GLU A 561 16.58 -1.21 28.34
N ALA A 562 15.40 -0.73 28.75
CA ALA A 562 14.49 0.01 27.88
C ALA A 562 15.04 1.38 27.48
N GLU A 563 15.67 2.10 28.40
CA GLU A 563 16.33 3.38 28.08
C GLU A 563 17.49 3.18 27.12
N LYS A 564 18.35 2.18 27.35
CA LYS A 564 19.44 1.84 26.43
C LYS A 564 18.91 1.45 25.05
N ALA A 565 17.84 0.66 24.99
CA ALA A 565 17.19 0.29 23.74
C ALA A 565 16.66 1.54 22.99
N PHE A 566 16.03 2.47 23.69
CA PHE A 566 15.55 3.72 23.09
C PHE A 566 16.70 4.62 22.62
N ILE A 567 17.79 4.73 23.38
CA ILE A 567 19.01 5.46 22.97
C ILE A 567 19.58 4.87 21.69
N VAL A 568 19.64 3.54 21.57
CA VAL A 568 20.11 2.88 20.34
C VAL A 568 19.24 3.26 19.15
N LYS A 569 17.91 3.31 19.30
CA LYS A 569 16.99 3.76 18.25
C LYS A 569 17.19 5.23 17.89
N LEU A 570 17.35 6.11 18.88
CA LEU A 570 17.66 7.52 18.66
C LEU A 570 18.98 7.70 17.92
N LYS A 571 20.02 6.94 18.30
CA LYS A 571 21.34 6.95 17.67
C LYS A 571 21.28 6.54 16.20
N GLN A 572 20.52 5.48 15.89
CA GLN A 572 20.33 5.01 14.51
C GLN A 572 19.68 6.08 13.61
N SER A 573 18.75 6.87 14.14
CA SER A 573 18.03 7.87 13.35
C SER A 573 18.67 9.27 13.35
N MET A 574 19.32 9.67 14.44
CA MET A 574 19.78 11.06 14.66
C MET A 574 21.31 11.18 14.79
N GLY A 575 22.02 10.05 14.85
CA GLY A 575 23.47 9.99 14.95
C GLY A 575 24.02 10.08 16.37
N ASP A 576 25.32 9.83 16.50
CA ASP A 576 26.03 9.66 17.77
C ASP A 576 26.08 10.94 18.62
N VAL A 577 26.19 12.11 17.98
CA VAL A 577 26.28 13.39 18.69
C VAL A 577 25.02 13.66 19.51
N PHE A 578 23.85 13.28 18.99
CA PHE A 578 22.55 13.53 19.60
C PHE A 578 22.36 12.77 20.93
N THR A 579 22.96 11.58 21.05
CA THR A 579 22.79 10.69 22.21
C THR A 579 23.99 10.70 23.17
N SER A 580 25.07 11.39 22.80
CA SER A 580 26.35 11.42 23.55
C SER A 580 26.20 11.76 25.04
N LYS A 581 25.34 12.73 25.38
CA LYS A 581 25.05 13.11 26.76
C LYS A 581 24.36 11.99 27.53
N GLN A 582 23.33 11.39 26.94
CA GLN A 582 22.56 10.31 27.55
C GLN A 582 23.42 9.07 27.78
N GLU A 583 24.24 8.68 26.81
CA GLU A 583 25.24 7.63 26.99
C GLU A 583 26.25 7.98 28.10
N GLY A 584 26.64 9.25 28.20
CA GLY A 584 27.48 9.78 29.27
C GLY A 584 26.84 9.63 30.66
N MET A 585 25.55 9.95 30.78
CA MET A 585 24.80 9.80 32.04
C MET A 585 24.78 8.33 32.50
N PHE A 586 24.57 7.37 31.58
CA PHE A 586 24.61 5.94 31.91
C PHE A 586 26.01 5.45 32.29
N ARG A 587 27.06 5.95 31.64
CA ARG A 587 28.44 5.66 32.03
C ARG A 587 28.75 6.16 33.44
N ASP A 588 28.32 7.38 33.75
CA ASP A 588 28.50 7.98 35.08
C ASP A 588 27.71 7.19 36.14
N HIS A 589 26.47 6.78 35.85
CA HIS A 589 25.66 5.94 36.75
C HIS A 589 26.31 4.58 37.04
N ALA A 590 26.79 3.90 36.01
CA ALA A 590 27.49 2.62 36.17
C ALA A 590 28.77 2.76 37.02
N GLN A 591 29.56 3.81 36.76
CA GLN A 591 30.73 4.13 37.59
C GLN A 591 30.35 4.47 39.03
N GLN A 592 29.18 5.06 39.24
CA GLN A 592 28.74 5.45 40.56
C GLN A 592 28.44 4.26 41.47
N ILE A 593 27.82 3.21 40.94
CA ILE A 593 27.55 1.97 41.69
C ILE A 593 28.87 1.35 42.19
N GLU A 594 29.89 1.31 41.33
CA GLU A 594 31.21 0.81 41.69
C GLU A 594 31.91 1.73 42.72
N LEU A 595 31.85 3.04 42.52
CA LEU A 595 32.44 4.03 43.42
C LEU A 595 31.82 3.98 44.82
N GLN A 596 30.50 3.85 44.91
CA GLN A 596 29.77 3.75 46.16
C GLN A 596 30.16 2.48 46.93
N THR A 597 30.38 1.36 46.22
CA THR A 597 30.87 0.11 46.83
C THR A 597 32.28 0.29 47.40
N ARG A 598 33.20 0.88 46.62
CA ARG A 598 34.57 1.14 47.07
C ARG A 598 34.62 2.11 48.25
N PHE A 599 33.74 3.11 48.29
CA PHE A 599 33.66 4.03 49.42
C PHE A 599 33.19 3.33 50.69
N ARG A 600 32.17 2.45 50.58
CA ARG A 600 31.71 1.63 51.70
C ARG A 600 32.83 0.76 52.25
N ASP A 601 33.59 0.08 51.38
CA ASP A 601 34.75 -0.73 51.77
C ASP A 601 35.84 0.11 52.44
N HIS A 602 36.08 1.33 51.94
CA HIS A 602 37.04 2.27 52.52
C HIS A 602 36.67 2.68 53.95
N LEU A 603 35.40 3.00 54.20
CA LEU A 603 34.89 3.34 55.53
C LEU A 603 35.02 2.16 56.50
N MET A 604 34.72 0.94 56.04
CA MET A 604 34.91 -0.29 56.83
C MET A 604 36.39 -0.53 57.16
N ASN A 605 37.28 -0.37 56.18
CA ASN A 605 38.71 -0.59 56.36
C ASN A 605 39.39 0.46 57.27
N LYS A 606 38.97 1.73 57.20
CA LYS A 606 39.47 2.80 58.09
C LYS A 606 38.71 2.87 59.43
N ASN A 607 37.71 2.01 59.65
CA ASN A 607 36.85 1.98 60.84
C ASN A 607 36.25 3.36 61.18
N VAL A 608 35.76 4.05 60.15
CA VAL A 608 35.16 5.39 60.26
C VAL A 608 33.63 5.24 60.31
N ASP A 609 33.03 5.58 61.44
CA ASP A 609 31.57 5.67 61.59
C ASP A 609 31.10 7.11 61.33
N LEU A 610 30.26 7.28 60.32
CA LEU A 610 29.70 8.58 59.92
C LEU A 610 28.40 8.92 60.66
N GLY A 611 27.79 7.95 61.37
CA GLY A 611 26.49 8.13 62.04
C GLY A 611 25.31 8.35 61.08
N LEU A 612 25.51 8.21 59.77
CA LEU A 612 24.50 8.28 58.71
C LEU A 612 24.93 7.41 57.52
N GLU A 613 23.95 6.94 56.74
CA GLU A 613 24.21 6.28 55.47
C GLU A 613 24.33 7.35 54.37
N LEU A 614 25.54 7.55 53.83
CA LEU A 614 25.79 8.50 52.75
C LEU A 614 25.80 7.78 51.41
N GLN A 615 24.83 8.10 50.55
CA GLN A 615 24.89 7.77 49.13
C GLN A 615 25.28 9.00 48.34
N VAL A 616 26.39 8.92 47.61
CA VAL A 616 26.85 10.01 46.73
C VAL A 616 26.48 9.64 45.29
N GLN A 617 26.40 10.62 44.40
CA GLN A 617 26.35 10.44 42.95
C GLN A 617 27.31 11.43 42.29
N VAL A 618 28.37 10.94 41.66
CA VAL A 618 29.39 11.76 40.98
C VAL A 618 29.02 11.89 39.50
N LEU A 619 28.83 13.12 39.04
CA LEU A 619 28.32 13.43 37.71
C LEU A 619 29.37 14.19 36.89
N THR A 620 29.56 13.84 35.62
CA THR A 620 30.44 14.57 34.71
C THR A 620 29.73 15.82 34.17
N MET A 621 30.15 17.02 34.56
CA MET A 621 29.45 18.28 34.22
C MET A 621 29.07 18.47 32.73
N SER A 622 29.84 17.93 31.78
CA SER A 622 29.55 18.03 30.34
C SER A 622 28.39 17.16 29.87
N ASN A 623 28.08 16.07 30.58
CA ASN A 623 27.08 15.08 30.18
C ASN A 623 25.71 15.36 30.81
N TRP A 624 25.66 16.11 31.90
CA TRP A 624 24.46 16.33 32.70
C TRP A 624 23.87 17.74 32.48
N PRO A 625 22.55 17.92 32.67
CA PRO A 625 21.94 19.24 32.63
C PRO A 625 22.51 20.15 33.72
N LYS A 626 22.46 21.47 33.50
CA LYS A 626 22.84 22.44 34.53
C LYS A 626 21.81 22.42 35.66
N PHE A 627 22.27 22.15 36.87
CA PHE A 627 21.46 22.21 38.09
C PHE A 627 21.67 23.53 38.83
N THR A 628 20.65 24.01 39.53
CA THR A 628 20.76 25.24 40.34
C THR A 628 21.50 24.94 41.64
N SER A 629 22.59 25.68 41.90
CA SER A 629 23.32 25.62 43.17
C SER A 629 22.77 26.70 44.10
N ASP A 630 21.87 26.31 45.00
CA ASP A 630 21.40 27.20 46.07
C ASP A 630 22.35 27.10 47.26
N LYS A 631 22.68 28.25 47.88
CA LYS A 631 23.51 28.28 49.10
C LYS A 631 22.69 27.74 50.28
N VAL A 632 22.86 26.46 50.59
CA VAL A 632 22.23 25.79 51.73
C VAL A 632 23.22 25.69 52.89
N THR A 633 22.78 26.00 54.10
CA THR A 633 23.56 25.74 55.32
C THR A 633 23.42 24.27 55.70
N VAL A 634 24.50 23.51 55.55
CA VAL A 634 24.54 22.06 55.79
C VAL A 634 24.86 21.77 57.26
N PRO A 635 24.13 20.87 57.94
CA PRO A 635 24.43 20.46 59.31
C PRO A 635 25.84 19.84 59.49
N ASP A 636 26.43 19.99 60.68
CA ASP A 636 27.82 19.58 60.95
C ASP A 636 28.08 18.08 60.74
N ASN A 637 27.11 17.22 61.07
CA ASN A 637 27.20 15.77 60.85
C ASN A 637 27.27 15.40 59.36
N LEU A 638 26.46 16.07 58.53
CA LEU A 638 26.50 15.88 57.09
C LEU A 638 27.80 16.47 56.51
N LEU A 639 28.25 17.61 57.01
CA LEU A 639 29.51 18.23 56.57
C LEU A 639 30.74 17.30 56.84
N GLN A 640 30.74 16.56 57.94
CA GLN A 640 31.77 15.54 58.21
C GLN A 640 31.73 14.40 57.20
N ALA A 641 30.54 13.91 56.86
CA ALA A 641 30.36 12.85 55.87
C ALA A 641 30.78 13.30 54.45
N LEU A 642 30.43 14.53 54.05
CA LEU A 642 30.85 15.09 52.75
C LEU A 642 32.38 15.21 52.67
N LYS A 643 33.04 15.71 53.73
CA LYS A 643 34.51 15.81 53.79
C LYS A 643 35.20 14.45 53.74
N ALA A 644 34.64 13.43 54.40
CA ALA A 644 35.18 12.07 54.35
C ALA A 644 35.14 11.51 52.92
N PHE A 645 34.05 11.78 52.18
CA PHE A 645 33.95 11.41 50.78
C PHE A 645 34.93 12.19 49.88
N GLU A 646 35.08 13.50 50.08
CA GLU A 646 36.04 14.33 49.32
C GLU A 646 37.49 13.82 49.48
N GLN A 647 37.87 13.44 50.70
CA GLN A 647 39.19 12.85 50.97
C GLN A 647 39.39 11.53 50.22
N PHE A 648 38.42 10.62 50.32
CA PHE A 648 38.44 9.36 49.57
C PHE A 648 38.53 9.58 48.05
N TYR A 649 37.74 10.52 47.52
CA TYR A 649 37.72 10.81 46.09
C TYR A 649 39.05 11.40 45.60
N ASN A 650 39.64 12.32 46.37
CA ASN A 650 40.93 12.93 46.03
C ASN A 650 42.10 11.93 46.14
N GLU A 651 42.07 11.01 47.11
CA GLU A 651 43.02 9.88 47.19
C GLU A 651 42.90 8.97 45.96
N SER A 652 41.68 8.72 45.46
CA SER A 652 41.44 7.83 44.32
C SER A 652 41.67 8.49 42.95
N LYS A 653 41.37 9.79 42.80
CA LYS A 653 41.42 10.53 41.54
C LYS A 653 42.03 11.92 41.77
N PRO A 654 43.37 12.01 41.90
CA PRO A 654 44.02 13.29 42.16
C PRO A 654 43.84 14.26 40.99
N GLY A 655 43.53 15.52 41.29
CA GLY A 655 43.40 16.61 40.31
C GLY A 655 41.97 16.86 39.78
N GLN A 656 40.97 16.11 40.25
CA GLN A 656 39.55 16.42 39.99
C GLN A 656 38.94 17.22 41.15
N MET A 657 38.18 18.27 40.84
CA MET A 657 37.44 19.05 41.82
C MET A 657 35.98 18.62 41.84
N LEU A 658 35.41 18.52 43.04
CA LEU A 658 33.99 18.23 43.25
C LEU A 658 33.24 19.51 43.60
N GLU A 659 32.03 19.65 43.06
CA GLU A 659 31.07 20.69 43.44
C GLU A 659 29.78 20.01 43.91
N TRP A 660 29.33 20.33 45.13
CA TRP A 660 28.11 19.75 45.70
C TRP A 660 26.86 20.48 45.18
N VAL A 661 25.97 19.73 44.54
CA VAL A 661 24.68 20.23 44.06
C VAL A 661 23.57 19.80 45.02
N HIS A 662 23.29 20.62 46.03
CA HIS A 662 22.31 20.29 47.07
C HIS A 662 20.86 20.24 46.57
N SER A 663 20.53 20.88 45.45
CA SER A 663 19.17 20.92 44.89
C SER A 663 18.66 19.57 44.37
N CYS A 664 19.55 18.62 44.11
CA CYS A 664 19.24 17.27 43.66
C CYS A 664 19.36 16.22 44.77
N GLY A 665 19.78 16.61 45.97
CA GLY A 665 19.94 15.70 47.10
C GLY A 665 18.60 15.37 47.77
N SER A 666 18.51 14.17 48.33
CA SER A 666 17.43 13.75 49.23
C SER A 666 18.00 13.25 50.57
N MET A 667 17.23 13.41 51.65
CA MET A 667 17.64 12.96 52.98
C MET A 667 16.43 12.35 53.70
N GLY A 668 16.55 11.09 54.12
CA GLY A 668 15.59 10.45 55.01
C GLY A 668 15.81 10.92 56.45
N VAL A 669 14.73 11.30 57.15
CA VAL A 669 14.79 11.73 58.55
C VAL A 669 13.86 10.84 59.38
N ASP A 670 14.45 10.05 60.26
CA ASP A 670 13.69 9.26 61.24
C ASP A 670 13.28 10.14 62.42
N VAL A 671 11.98 10.46 62.50
CA VAL A 671 11.42 11.25 63.61
C VAL A 671 10.90 10.32 64.70
N LYS A 672 11.64 10.22 65.81
CA LYS A 672 11.13 9.61 67.05
C LYS A 672 10.35 10.64 67.86
N THR A 673 9.03 10.63 67.77
CA THR A 673 8.17 11.45 68.62
C THR A 673 8.01 10.81 70.00
N VAL A 674 8.33 11.56 71.06
CA VAL A 674 7.97 11.18 72.43
C VAL A 674 6.53 11.62 72.64
N ALA A 675 5.60 10.68 72.80
CA ALA A 675 4.24 10.99 73.22
C ALA A 675 4.27 11.62 74.62
N ARG A 676 4.25 12.96 74.70
CA ARG A 676 3.89 13.65 75.94
C ARG A 676 2.37 13.68 76.02
N LEU A 677 1.85 12.98 77.01
CA LEU A 677 0.44 12.98 77.40
C LEU A 677 -0.01 14.44 77.64
N LEU A 678 -0.78 15.02 76.73
CA LEU A 678 -1.52 16.25 76.97
C LEU A 678 -2.79 15.87 77.75
N ILE A 679 -2.76 16.00 79.07
CA ILE A 679 -3.98 16.00 79.88
C ILE A 679 -4.67 17.34 79.64
N VAL A 680 -5.61 17.36 78.71
CA VAL A 680 -6.58 18.46 78.61
C VAL A 680 -7.65 18.22 79.67
N SER A 681 -7.59 18.96 80.78
CA SER A 681 -8.73 19.06 81.70
C SER A 681 -9.83 19.91 81.04
N PRO A 682 -11.09 19.45 80.99
CA PRO A 682 -12.19 20.26 80.50
C PRO A 682 -12.56 21.31 81.55
N CYS A 683 -12.12 22.56 81.34
CA CYS A 683 -12.73 23.68 82.06
C CYS A 683 -14.09 23.96 81.42
N ALA A 684 -15.13 23.99 82.25
CA ALA A 684 -16.53 24.14 81.88
C ALA A 684 -16.80 25.38 81.00
N PRO A 685 -17.84 25.35 80.15
CA PRO A 685 -18.23 26.52 79.36
C PRO A 685 -18.75 27.62 80.29
N PRO A 686 -18.35 28.90 80.12
CA PRO A 686 -19.07 29.99 80.76
C PRO A 686 -20.47 30.07 80.15
N ALA A 687 -21.44 29.99 81.05
CA ALA A 687 -22.85 30.20 80.80
C ALA A 687 -23.13 31.60 80.22
N ASN A 688 -24.22 31.67 79.45
CA ASN A 688 -24.93 32.87 79.02
C ASN A 688 -24.83 34.05 80.00
N PHE A 689 -24.46 35.24 79.50
CA PHE A 689 -25.33 36.42 79.42
C PHE A 689 -24.74 37.47 78.48
#